data_AF-A0A918GPY5-F1
#
_entry.id   AF-A0A918GPY5-F1
#
_cell.length_a   1.000
_cell.length_b   1.000
_cell.length_c   1.000
_cell.angle_alpha   90.00
_cell.angle_beta   90.00
_cell.angle_gamma   90.00
#
_symmetry.space_group_name_H-M   'P 1'
#
loop_
_entity.id
_entity.type
_entity.pdbx_description
1 polymer ?
#
loop_
_entity_poly.entity_id
_entity_poly.type
_entity_poly.pdbx_seq_one_letter_code
_entity_poly.pdbx_strand_id
1 'polypeptide(L)'
;MRFSPAGSGSRYTPVRPWTAALLTGAVGATLLTATTPVHADEATATVTTAPDPGTDITGNGGKITAQYAETGAESESKLIDDDVRTKYFTIRSAMWVQYQSTTAATIDRYTLTSANDAPDRDPKDWTLQGSLDGSTWTVIDTRSNQTFSARNQTRGFSVTPGTAYTHYRLVVSKTNGSSDSQLAEWELWAGGNGVPAAPSKLTATLDGDGARLDWTDNSSYDTGYAESGFQIERSVAGGPFEPLATAGADVRSYTDAALRSDTSYSYRVRAVGAGNGLSEYSNTAGVAVGMFDITDLPGTVTDQYTTGGAEGREKAADNSPYSKYLTSHATTWLQYQPANSSRLTGYTVTSANDSPDRDPRNWTLRGSADGSTWTDLDTRSGESFSGRYQKKSYTLTTDRSFRYFRLDVTANNGAGQTQLAEWELLGTGNPYSQVDAPEAPSGLSVKAVSGDQAVLDWSDNSRLEQSFRVERSLNGTDWDWSRVVPNSTTAYTDLGLTGGTTYYYRLRAENAGGRSAYTAPVKVTTPPSGMPATWQEHWLEHVQLLTKVHENEDVAIYFDDDMDRSQTWLNDYVTKLWKYTKQNYGSFSNPQLAAIFHKGKYGGGHPSTVFDASHDYRNVIDIGLGDWKETDSQARNVTSHEIAHVVEFSAYGVNGSPAFDLWGDSKWAEIYQYDAYLGAGLTADAESWYDKAIVKTDNFPRANTAWFRDWFLPIWRDHGKGEALDAFFRLTAEQFTQHNGSYVRDMNMGEFIHFWSGAAGVDLRKQAETAFGWTDEYETQLEQARLDFPDVPYTHS
;
A
#
# COMPACT_ATOMS: atom_id res chain seq x y z
N MET A 1 59.50 -31.96 -9.34
CA MET A 1 59.45 -33.26 -10.05
C MET A 1 58.25 -33.27 -11.00
N ARG A 2 58.26 -34.09 -12.05
CA ARG A 2 57.12 -34.33 -12.99
C ARG A 2 55.99 -35.08 -12.23
N PHE A 3 54.69 -35.06 -12.56
CA PHE A 3 53.98 -35.07 -13.86
C PHE A 3 52.59 -34.37 -13.78
N SER A 4 51.95 -34.15 -14.93
CA SER A 4 50.52 -33.77 -15.11
C SER A 4 49.74 -34.93 -15.75
N PRO A 5 48.45 -34.82 -16.17
CA PRO A 5 47.29 -34.07 -15.63
C PRO A 5 46.01 -34.95 -15.45
N ALA A 6 44.97 -34.41 -14.82
CA ALA A 6 43.57 -34.82 -15.05
C ALA A 6 42.62 -33.69 -14.64
N GLY A 7 41.56 -33.41 -15.41
CA GLY A 7 40.61 -32.34 -15.12
C GLY A 7 39.24 -32.85 -14.68
N SER A 8 38.44 -31.97 -14.08
CA SER A 8 36.99 -32.13 -13.93
C SER A 8 36.30 -30.76 -13.94
N GLY A 9 35.16 -30.67 -14.61
CA GLY A 9 34.34 -29.44 -14.66
C GLY A 9 33.38 -29.36 -13.48
N SER A 10 33.03 -28.13 -13.08
CA SER A 10 32.06 -27.86 -12.04
C SER A 10 30.62 -28.02 -12.52
N ARG A 11 29.77 -28.63 -11.69
CA ARG A 11 28.31 -28.43 -11.69
C ARG A 11 27.78 -28.38 -10.25
N TYR A 12 26.71 -27.61 -10.08
CA TYR A 12 26.05 -27.26 -8.82
C TYR A 12 25.42 -28.43 -8.07
N THR A 13 25.49 -28.39 -6.73
CA THR A 13 24.42 -28.75 -5.78
C THR A 13 24.73 -28.20 -4.37
N PRO A 14 23.77 -27.57 -3.66
CA PRO A 14 23.71 -27.56 -2.20
C PRO A 14 22.79 -28.68 -1.67
N VAL A 15 22.90 -28.98 -0.36
CA VAL A 15 22.36 -30.20 0.27
C VAL A 15 21.64 -29.86 1.58
N ARG A 16 20.39 -30.35 1.73
CA ARG A 16 19.61 -30.65 2.97
C ARG A 16 19.51 -29.63 4.13
N PRO A 17 18.33 -29.56 4.78
CA PRO A 17 18.20 -29.35 6.23
C PRO A 17 17.89 -30.66 7.00
N TRP A 18 18.01 -30.62 8.33
CA TRP A 18 17.62 -31.70 9.27
C TRP A 18 16.82 -31.14 10.47
N THR A 19 15.76 -31.87 10.85
CA THR A 19 15.15 -32.03 12.21
C THR A 19 14.58 -30.86 13.03
N ALA A 20 13.29 -31.01 13.37
CA ALA A 20 12.73 -30.96 14.73
C ALA A 20 11.51 -31.92 14.77
N ALA A 21 11.49 -33.01 15.55
CA ALA A 21 11.26 -33.15 17.01
C ALA A 21 9.77 -33.38 17.37
N LEU A 22 9.44 -34.58 17.87
CA LEU A 22 8.10 -34.94 18.38
C LEU A 22 7.90 -34.43 19.81
N LEU A 23 6.64 -34.08 20.16
CA LEU A 23 6.13 -34.25 21.52
C LEU A 23 4.68 -34.77 21.50
N THR A 24 4.43 -35.74 22.37
CA THR A 24 3.13 -36.43 22.51
C THR A 24 2.29 -35.85 23.63
N GLY A 25 0.98 -35.69 23.41
CA GLY A 25 0.00 -35.44 24.46
C GLY A 25 -1.31 -36.17 24.17
N ALA A 26 -1.76 -37.03 25.07
CA ALA A 26 -2.99 -37.80 24.93
C ALA A 26 -3.93 -37.51 26.10
N VAL A 27 -5.22 -37.29 25.80
CA VAL A 27 -6.33 -37.37 26.76
C VAL A 27 -7.49 -38.08 26.06
N GLY A 28 -8.10 -39.06 26.72
CA GLY A 28 -8.98 -40.05 26.07
C GLY A 28 -10.46 -39.68 26.01
N ALA A 29 -11.20 -40.38 25.15
CA ALA A 29 -12.66 -40.42 25.12
C ALA A 29 -13.16 -41.82 25.48
N THR A 30 -14.15 -41.90 26.35
CA THR A 30 -14.65 -43.15 26.96
C THR A 30 -15.53 -43.95 25.98
N LEU A 31 -15.26 -45.24 25.87
CA LEU A 31 -16.10 -46.19 25.13
C LEU A 31 -17.31 -46.61 25.99
N LEU A 32 -18.51 -46.64 25.41
CA LEU A 32 -19.70 -47.22 26.05
C LEU A 32 -20.37 -48.19 25.06
N THR A 33 -20.39 -49.47 25.42
CA THR A 33 -20.85 -50.59 24.59
C THR A 33 -22.30 -50.96 24.93
N ALA A 34 -23.08 -51.36 23.92
CA ALA A 34 -24.35 -52.06 24.12
C ALA A 34 -24.59 -53.10 23.00
N THR A 35 -24.73 -54.34 23.45
CA THR A 35 -24.80 -55.61 22.72
C THR A 35 -26.07 -55.87 21.90
N THR A 36 -25.91 -56.48 20.72
CA THR A 36 -26.87 -57.37 19.99
C THR A 36 -27.20 -58.64 20.82
N PRO A 37 -28.29 -59.44 20.61
CA PRO A 37 -28.61 -60.20 19.36
C PRO A 37 -30.15 -60.51 19.14
N VAL A 38 -30.71 -61.38 18.26
CA VAL A 38 -30.28 -62.29 17.15
C VAL A 38 -31.42 -62.52 16.11
N HIS A 39 -31.07 -63.06 14.92
CA HIS A 39 -31.81 -63.98 14.00
C HIS A 39 -33.23 -63.70 13.46
N ALA A 40 -33.31 -63.59 12.11
CA ALA A 40 -34.04 -64.52 11.22
C ALA A 40 -33.37 -64.51 9.81
N ASP A 41 -33.72 -65.45 8.94
CA ASP A 41 -32.98 -65.82 7.71
C ASP A 41 -33.69 -65.40 6.40
N GLU A 42 -33.03 -65.67 5.26
CA GLU A 42 -33.50 -65.72 3.85
C GLU A 42 -33.27 -64.54 2.87
N ALA A 43 -33.00 -64.98 1.62
CA ALA A 43 -33.06 -64.29 0.32
C ALA A 43 -31.95 -63.28 -0.06
N THR A 44 -30.96 -63.78 -0.82
CA THR A 44 -30.03 -62.98 -1.61
C THR A 44 -30.73 -62.25 -2.77
N ALA A 45 -30.89 -60.93 -2.65
CA ALA A 45 -31.13 -60.03 -3.78
C ALA A 45 -29.90 -59.15 -4.00
N THR A 46 -29.31 -59.20 -5.20
CA THR A 46 -28.20 -58.31 -5.58
C THR A 46 -28.72 -56.90 -5.82
N VAL A 47 -28.63 -56.03 -4.81
CA VAL A 47 -28.87 -54.60 -4.94
C VAL A 47 -27.72 -53.99 -5.74
N THR A 48 -27.97 -53.68 -7.01
CA THR A 48 -27.14 -52.74 -7.78
C THR A 48 -27.20 -51.37 -7.12
N THR A 49 -26.05 -50.71 -6.99
CA THR A 49 -25.91 -49.40 -6.33
C THR A 49 -26.80 -48.32 -6.96
N ALA A 50 -27.27 -47.39 -6.13
CA ALA A 50 -28.00 -46.21 -6.59
C ALA A 50 -27.14 -45.34 -7.54
N PRO A 51 -27.76 -44.57 -8.46
CA PRO A 51 -27.04 -43.69 -9.38
C PRO A 51 -26.33 -42.53 -8.66
N ASP A 52 -25.32 -41.95 -9.33
CA ASP A 52 -24.50 -40.87 -8.79
C ASP A 52 -25.27 -39.54 -8.61
N PRO A 53 -24.81 -38.64 -7.72
CA PRO A 53 -25.50 -37.39 -7.45
C PRO A 53 -25.46 -36.42 -8.63
N GLY A 54 -26.62 -35.88 -9.03
CA GLY A 54 -26.80 -34.99 -10.18
C GLY A 54 -27.32 -35.68 -11.44
N THR A 55 -27.75 -36.93 -11.36
CA THR A 55 -28.24 -37.74 -12.50
C THR A 55 -29.70 -37.44 -12.82
N ASP A 56 -30.03 -37.23 -14.10
CA ASP A 56 -31.44 -37.33 -14.54
C ASP A 56 -31.88 -38.80 -14.62
N ILE A 57 -32.96 -39.11 -13.92
CA ILE A 57 -33.54 -40.45 -13.82
C ILE A 57 -34.35 -40.80 -15.07
N THR A 58 -34.95 -39.81 -15.74
CA THR A 58 -35.73 -40.03 -16.97
C THR A 58 -34.87 -40.42 -18.18
N GLY A 59 -33.60 -40.00 -18.22
CA GLY A 59 -32.60 -40.44 -19.17
C GLY A 59 -32.02 -41.85 -18.92
N ASN A 60 -32.38 -42.55 -17.84
CA ASN A 60 -31.73 -43.82 -17.45
C ASN A 60 -32.17 -45.08 -18.22
N GLY A 61 -32.80 -44.90 -19.39
CA GLY A 61 -33.26 -45.99 -20.25
C GLY A 61 -34.50 -46.74 -19.73
N GLY A 62 -35.25 -46.14 -18.82
CA GLY A 62 -36.51 -46.65 -18.28
C GLY A 62 -37.67 -46.50 -19.27
N LYS A 63 -38.89 -46.74 -18.77
CA LYS A 63 -40.10 -46.76 -19.59
C LYS A 63 -41.10 -45.71 -19.14
N ILE A 64 -41.40 -44.76 -20.02
CA ILE A 64 -42.55 -43.86 -19.86
C ILE A 64 -43.85 -44.48 -20.39
N THR A 65 -44.96 -44.14 -19.75
CA THR A 65 -46.34 -44.49 -20.15
C THR A 65 -47.28 -43.36 -19.73
N ALA A 66 -48.40 -43.18 -20.46
CA ALA A 66 -49.44 -42.22 -20.11
C ALA A 66 -50.79 -42.89 -19.84
N GLN A 67 -51.68 -42.16 -19.15
CA GLN A 67 -53.08 -42.52 -18.99
C GLN A 67 -53.82 -42.63 -20.34
N TYR A 68 -53.42 -41.78 -21.28
CA TYR A 68 -53.95 -41.71 -22.63
C TYR A 68 -52.75 -41.83 -23.58
N ALA A 69 -52.36 -43.07 -23.89
CA ALA A 69 -51.25 -43.32 -24.81
C ALA A 69 -51.63 -42.84 -26.22
N GLU A 70 -50.79 -41.98 -26.79
CA GLU A 70 -50.98 -41.42 -28.13
C GLU A 70 -49.92 -41.98 -29.09
N THR A 71 -50.15 -41.87 -30.40
CA THR A 71 -49.23 -42.44 -31.42
C THR A 71 -48.73 -41.38 -32.39
N GLY A 72 -47.44 -41.45 -32.75
CA GLY A 72 -46.83 -40.56 -33.73
C GLY A 72 -46.02 -39.42 -33.10
N ALA A 73 -46.18 -38.20 -33.60
CA ALA A 73 -45.32 -37.08 -33.25
C ALA A 73 -45.56 -36.47 -31.86
N GLU A 74 -46.71 -36.79 -31.23
CA GLU A 74 -47.14 -36.19 -29.95
C GLU A 74 -47.36 -37.24 -28.82
N SER A 75 -46.66 -38.38 -28.89
CA SER A 75 -46.74 -39.48 -27.91
C SER A 75 -46.04 -39.17 -26.58
N GLU A 76 -46.33 -39.94 -25.53
CA GLU A 76 -45.77 -39.72 -24.19
C GLU A 76 -44.24 -39.87 -24.11
N SER A 77 -43.63 -40.55 -25.09
CA SER A 77 -42.19 -40.63 -25.27
C SER A 77 -41.52 -39.28 -25.48
N LYS A 78 -42.29 -38.24 -25.83
CA LYS A 78 -41.81 -36.87 -26.02
C LYS A 78 -41.47 -36.14 -24.74
N LEU A 79 -41.91 -36.65 -23.58
CA LEU A 79 -41.64 -36.04 -22.29
C LEU A 79 -40.26 -36.35 -21.69
N ILE A 80 -39.45 -37.13 -22.42
CA ILE A 80 -38.13 -37.62 -21.99
C ILE A 80 -37.18 -37.76 -23.20
N ASP A 81 -37.35 -36.94 -24.25
CA ASP A 81 -36.53 -37.04 -25.48
C ASP A 81 -35.48 -35.93 -25.67
N ASP A 82 -35.25 -35.16 -24.61
CA ASP A 82 -34.28 -34.05 -24.51
C ASP A 82 -34.46 -32.98 -25.62
N ASP A 83 -35.68 -32.85 -26.17
CA ASP A 83 -36.04 -31.89 -27.20
C ASP A 83 -37.33 -31.15 -26.85
N VAL A 84 -37.16 -30.04 -26.12
CA VAL A 84 -38.17 -29.06 -25.71
C VAL A 84 -39.07 -28.50 -26.84
N ARG A 85 -38.81 -28.85 -28.11
CA ARG A 85 -39.62 -28.48 -29.28
C ARG A 85 -40.65 -29.55 -29.64
N THR A 86 -40.51 -30.76 -29.12
CA THR A 86 -41.52 -31.83 -29.18
C THR A 86 -42.50 -31.67 -28.00
N LYS A 87 -43.59 -32.46 -27.99
CA LYS A 87 -44.57 -32.43 -26.90
C LYS A 87 -45.37 -33.72 -26.83
N TYR A 88 -45.83 -34.08 -25.64
CA TYR A 88 -47.01 -34.91 -25.47
C TYR A 88 -48.27 -34.02 -25.46
N PHE A 89 -49.34 -34.46 -26.12
CA PHE A 89 -50.63 -33.76 -26.17
C PHE A 89 -51.78 -34.73 -25.91
N THR A 90 -52.83 -34.28 -25.22
CA THR A 90 -54.07 -35.05 -25.09
C THR A 90 -55.29 -34.14 -24.94
N ILE A 91 -56.44 -34.57 -25.48
CA ILE A 91 -57.74 -33.87 -25.44
C ILE A 91 -58.44 -33.96 -24.07
N ARG A 92 -57.65 -33.90 -22.99
CA ARG A 92 -58.06 -34.06 -21.59
C ARG A 92 -57.27 -33.11 -20.71
N SER A 93 -57.96 -32.27 -19.94
CA SER A 93 -57.37 -31.27 -19.02
C SER A 93 -56.81 -31.86 -17.72
N ALA A 94 -56.96 -33.17 -17.54
CA ALA A 94 -56.42 -33.94 -16.42
C ALA A 94 -55.94 -35.29 -16.95
N MET A 95 -54.74 -35.67 -16.57
CA MET A 95 -54.07 -36.89 -17.03
C MET A 95 -53.01 -37.32 -16.01
N TRP A 96 -52.52 -38.56 -16.11
CA TRP A 96 -51.25 -38.93 -15.52
C TRP A 96 -50.25 -39.40 -16.58
N VAL A 97 -48.98 -39.11 -16.33
CA VAL A 97 -47.82 -39.72 -16.99
C VAL A 97 -46.94 -40.37 -15.94
N GLN A 98 -46.35 -41.51 -16.29
CA GLN A 98 -45.60 -42.36 -15.36
C GLN A 98 -44.29 -42.79 -15.99
N TYR A 99 -43.20 -42.60 -15.27
CA TYR A 99 -41.89 -43.13 -15.59
C TYR A 99 -41.55 -44.32 -14.70
N GLN A 100 -41.22 -45.47 -15.29
CA GLN A 100 -40.63 -46.62 -14.62
C GLN A 100 -39.11 -46.59 -14.84
N SER A 101 -38.38 -46.23 -13.79
CA SER A 101 -36.93 -46.18 -13.75
C SER A 101 -36.31 -47.58 -13.77
N THR A 102 -35.13 -47.71 -14.38
CA THR A 102 -34.36 -48.97 -14.36
C THR A 102 -33.78 -49.31 -12.98
N THR A 103 -33.62 -48.31 -12.11
CA THR A 103 -33.15 -48.45 -10.72
C THR A 103 -34.03 -47.65 -9.76
N ALA A 104 -34.03 -48.02 -8.47
CA ALA A 104 -34.71 -47.21 -7.46
C ALA A 104 -33.87 -45.95 -7.14
N ALA A 105 -34.48 -44.77 -7.19
CA ALA A 105 -33.79 -43.50 -6.97
C ALA A 105 -34.50 -42.64 -5.91
N THR A 106 -33.77 -41.72 -5.27
CA THR A 106 -34.34 -40.62 -4.48
C THR A 106 -34.22 -39.33 -5.28
N ILE A 107 -35.34 -38.66 -5.55
CA ILE A 107 -35.33 -37.37 -6.26
C ILE A 107 -35.27 -36.20 -5.28
N ASP A 108 -34.57 -35.12 -5.66
CA ASP A 108 -34.54 -33.82 -4.97
C ASP A 108 -35.24 -32.71 -5.78
N ARG A 109 -35.48 -32.93 -7.08
CA ARG A 109 -36.31 -32.05 -7.90
C ARG A 109 -36.89 -32.78 -9.10
N TYR A 110 -37.82 -32.11 -9.76
CA TYR A 110 -38.28 -32.43 -11.11
C TYR A 110 -38.40 -31.13 -11.91
N THR A 111 -38.41 -31.23 -13.24
CA THR A 111 -38.68 -30.10 -14.12
C THR A 111 -39.95 -30.35 -14.92
N LEU A 112 -40.58 -29.28 -15.40
CA LEU A 112 -41.65 -29.35 -16.39
C LEU A 112 -41.37 -28.29 -17.45
N THR A 113 -41.42 -28.66 -18.72
CA THR A 113 -41.25 -27.72 -19.83
C THR A 113 -42.58 -27.48 -20.53
N SER A 114 -43.03 -26.23 -20.58
CA SER A 114 -44.21 -25.84 -21.37
C SER A 114 -44.02 -26.15 -22.85
N ALA A 115 -45.07 -26.57 -23.55
CA ALA A 115 -44.96 -26.86 -24.98
C ALA A 115 -44.87 -25.59 -25.84
N ASN A 116 -44.90 -25.76 -27.16
CA ASN A 116 -44.84 -24.68 -28.15
C ASN A 116 -46.21 -24.10 -28.57
N ASP A 117 -47.32 -24.80 -28.32
CA ASP A 117 -48.62 -24.55 -28.96
C ASP A 117 -49.50 -23.49 -28.25
N ALA A 118 -50.25 -23.81 -27.18
CA ALA A 118 -51.11 -22.81 -26.50
C ALA A 118 -51.00 -22.81 -24.94
N PRO A 119 -50.77 -21.66 -24.26
CA PRO A 119 -50.44 -21.63 -22.82
C PRO A 119 -51.60 -21.99 -21.87
N ASP A 120 -52.85 -21.95 -22.34
CA ASP A 120 -54.03 -22.38 -21.59
C ASP A 120 -54.08 -23.91 -21.38
N ARG A 121 -53.31 -24.68 -22.18
CA ARG A 121 -53.15 -26.14 -22.10
C ARG A 121 -52.03 -26.59 -21.17
N ASP A 122 -51.16 -25.68 -20.72
CA ASP A 122 -50.04 -26.03 -19.86
C ASP A 122 -50.55 -26.45 -18.46
N PRO A 123 -49.88 -27.40 -17.76
CA PRO A 123 -50.27 -27.83 -16.43
C PRO A 123 -50.29 -26.66 -15.43
N LYS A 124 -51.32 -26.64 -14.58
CA LYS A 124 -51.53 -25.60 -13.56
C LYS A 124 -51.51 -26.17 -12.14
N ASP A 125 -52.21 -27.29 -11.95
CA ASP A 125 -52.33 -28.00 -10.68
C ASP A 125 -51.94 -29.47 -10.88
N TRP A 126 -50.97 -29.98 -10.13
CA TRP A 126 -50.54 -31.38 -10.23
C TRP A 126 -50.01 -31.95 -8.91
N THR A 127 -49.96 -33.27 -8.85
CA THR A 127 -49.35 -34.04 -7.76
C THR A 127 -48.29 -34.97 -8.32
N LEU A 128 -47.08 -34.92 -7.80
CA LEU A 128 -46.03 -35.90 -8.09
C LEU A 128 -46.09 -37.02 -7.06
N GLN A 129 -46.03 -38.27 -7.52
CA GLN A 129 -46.14 -39.47 -6.69
C GLN A 129 -45.00 -40.45 -6.98
N GLY A 130 -44.65 -41.27 -6.00
CA GLY A 130 -43.67 -42.36 -6.12
C GLY A 130 -44.24 -43.71 -5.68
N SER A 131 -43.74 -44.80 -6.27
CA SER A 131 -44.13 -46.17 -5.97
C SER A 131 -42.96 -47.16 -6.17
N LEU A 132 -42.91 -48.20 -5.34
CA LEU A 132 -41.98 -49.33 -5.49
C LEU A 132 -42.55 -50.45 -6.38
N ASP A 133 -43.88 -50.55 -6.48
CA ASP A 133 -44.59 -51.66 -7.13
C ASP A 133 -45.46 -51.23 -8.34
N GLY A 134 -45.58 -49.92 -8.60
CA GLY A 134 -46.39 -49.33 -9.68
C GLY A 134 -47.89 -49.22 -9.38
N SER A 135 -48.34 -49.69 -8.22
CA SER A 135 -49.75 -49.83 -7.80
C SER A 135 -50.09 -49.07 -6.51
N THR A 136 -49.17 -49.02 -5.54
CA THR A 136 -49.27 -48.32 -4.26
C THR A 136 -48.49 -47.01 -4.34
N TRP A 137 -49.15 -45.87 -4.22
CA TRP A 137 -48.58 -44.55 -4.53
C TRP A 137 -48.51 -43.63 -3.32
N THR A 138 -47.32 -43.10 -3.04
CA THR A 138 -47.06 -42.07 -2.02
C THR A 138 -46.92 -40.71 -2.70
N VAL A 139 -47.51 -39.66 -2.14
CA VAL A 139 -47.32 -38.29 -2.63
C VAL A 139 -45.92 -37.79 -2.27
N ILE A 140 -45.19 -37.28 -3.26
CA ILE A 140 -43.88 -36.63 -3.10
C ILE A 140 -44.07 -35.10 -3.05
N ASP A 141 -44.90 -34.56 -3.93
CA ASP A 141 -45.12 -33.11 -4.05
C ASP A 141 -46.53 -32.79 -4.58
N THR A 142 -47.03 -31.58 -4.32
CA THR A 142 -48.29 -31.07 -4.88
C THR A 142 -48.16 -29.56 -5.14
N ARG A 143 -48.40 -29.16 -6.39
CA ARG A 143 -48.36 -27.77 -6.83
C ARG A 143 -49.74 -27.34 -7.33
N SER A 144 -50.03 -26.06 -7.14
CA SER A 144 -51.24 -25.42 -7.66
C SER A 144 -50.95 -24.03 -8.19
N ASN A 145 -51.83 -23.54 -9.06
CA ASN A 145 -51.78 -22.22 -9.69
C ASN A 145 -50.45 -21.88 -10.36
N GLN A 146 -49.77 -22.89 -10.93
CA GLN A 146 -48.52 -22.68 -11.65
C GLN A 146 -48.77 -22.16 -13.07
N THR A 147 -47.87 -21.30 -13.53
CA THR A 147 -47.90 -20.69 -14.86
C THR A 147 -46.51 -20.77 -15.50
N PHE A 148 -46.47 -20.62 -16.82
CA PHE A 148 -45.25 -20.46 -17.61
C PHE A 148 -45.32 -19.08 -18.27
N SER A 149 -44.27 -18.28 -18.13
CA SER A 149 -44.22 -16.90 -18.64
C SER A 149 -43.75 -16.83 -20.10
N ALA A 150 -43.10 -17.88 -20.58
CA ALA A 150 -42.69 -18.08 -21.97
C ALA A 150 -43.05 -19.50 -22.45
N ARG A 151 -42.86 -19.76 -23.75
CA ARG A 151 -43.10 -21.07 -24.37
C ARG A 151 -41.78 -21.82 -24.52
N ASN A 152 -41.83 -23.15 -24.45
CA ASN A 152 -40.63 -23.98 -24.26
C ASN A 152 -39.84 -23.60 -23.00
N GLN A 153 -40.51 -22.99 -22.01
CA GLN A 153 -39.91 -22.65 -20.72
C GLN A 153 -39.91 -23.89 -19.82
N THR A 154 -38.71 -24.32 -19.43
CA THR A 154 -38.48 -25.29 -18.36
C THR A 154 -38.59 -24.60 -17.00
N ARG A 155 -39.37 -25.18 -16.08
CA ARG A 155 -39.46 -24.73 -14.68
C ARG A 155 -39.08 -25.88 -13.75
N GLY A 156 -38.18 -25.62 -12.82
CA GLY A 156 -37.76 -26.60 -11.80
C GLY A 156 -38.60 -26.50 -10.52
N PHE A 157 -38.79 -27.65 -9.87
CA PHE A 157 -39.55 -27.79 -8.62
C PHE A 157 -38.79 -28.71 -7.66
N SER A 158 -38.18 -28.12 -6.63
CA SER A 158 -37.47 -28.86 -5.58
C SER A 158 -38.44 -29.58 -4.64
N VAL A 159 -38.06 -30.78 -4.19
CA VAL A 159 -38.79 -31.64 -3.26
C VAL A 159 -37.84 -32.12 -2.16
N THR A 160 -38.36 -32.41 -0.97
CA THR A 160 -37.52 -33.01 0.09
C THR A 160 -37.18 -34.45 -0.28
N PRO A 161 -35.88 -34.84 -0.34
CA PRO A 161 -35.51 -36.22 -0.62
C PRO A 161 -36.11 -37.19 0.41
N GLY A 162 -36.75 -38.24 -0.09
CA GLY A 162 -37.51 -39.19 0.73
C GLY A 162 -37.18 -40.64 0.40
N THR A 163 -38.19 -41.51 0.44
CA THR A 163 -38.06 -42.92 0.04
C THR A 163 -37.64 -43.05 -1.43
N ALA A 164 -36.76 -44.01 -1.71
CA ALA A 164 -36.37 -44.32 -3.09
C ALA A 164 -37.49 -45.08 -3.81
N TYR A 165 -37.76 -44.74 -5.08
CA TYR A 165 -38.84 -45.33 -5.87
C TYR A 165 -38.35 -45.81 -7.24
N THR A 166 -38.98 -46.86 -7.76
CA THR A 166 -38.77 -47.39 -9.12
C THR A 166 -39.79 -46.85 -10.12
N HIS A 167 -40.91 -46.32 -9.64
CA HIS A 167 -41.95 -45.72 -10.45
C HIS A 167 -42.28 -44.31 -9.93
N TYR A 168 -42.38 -43.35 -10.83
CA TYR A 168 -42.83 -41.99 -10.54
C TYR A 168 -44.02 -41.65 -11.42
N ARG A 169 -44.96 -40.87 -10.90
CA ARG A 169 -46.16 -40.46 -11.63
C ARG A 169 -46.48 -39.00 -11.39
N LEU A 170 -46.49 -38.21 -12.46
CA LEU A 170 -47.04 -36.87 -12.48
C LEU A 170 -48.53 -36.95 -12.79
N VAL A 171 -49.36 -36.51 -11.84
CA VAL A 171 -50.82 -36.47 -11.99
C VAL A 171 -51.24 -35.02 -12.20
N VAL A 172 -51.43 -34.61 -13.46
CA VAL A 172 -51.96 -33.30 -13.81
C VAL A 172 -53.46 -33.30 -13.56
N SER A 173 -53.92 -32.41 -12.67
CA SER A 173 -55.31 -32.31 -12.25
C SER A 173 -56.07 -31.15 -12.88
N LYS A 174 -55.36 -30.07 -13.28
CA LYS A 174 -55.89 -28.95 -14.06
C LYS A 174 -54.82 -28.32 -14.95
N THR A 175 -55.26 -27.69 -16.04
CA THR A 175 -54.49 -26.79 -16.90
C THR A 175 -54.85 -25.32 -16.67
N ASN A 176 -54.22 -24.40 -17.40
CA ASN A 176 -54.44 -22.96 -17.29
C ASN A 176 -55.72 -22.40 -17.94
N GLY A 177 -56.61 -23.26 -18.46
CA GLY A 177 -57.96 -22.89 -18.90
C GLY A 177 -58.57 -23.79 -19.98
N SER A 178 -57.75 -24.61 -20.64
CA SER A 178 -58.18 -25.46 -21.76
C SER A 178 -58.84 -26.77 -21.32
N SER A 179 -59.64 -27.36 -22.21
CA SER A 179 -60.11 -28.76 -22.08
C SER A 179 -59.03 -29.81 -22.36
N ASP A 180 -57.89 -29.36 -22.92
CA ASP A 180 -56.80 -30.19 -23.40
C ASP A 180 -55.55 -29.97 -22.51
N SER A 181 -54.62 -30.93 -22.50
CA SER A 181 -53.32 -30.82 -21.84
C SER A 181 -52.18 -31.02 -22.84
N GLN A 182 -51.07 -30.34 -22.59
CA GLN A 182 -49.80 -30.55 -23.29
C GLN A 182 -48.63 -30.39 -22.34
N LEU A 183 -47.49 -30.99 -22.67
CA LEU A 183 -46.22 -30.76 -21.97
C LEU A 183 -45.07 -31.12 -22.94
N ALA A 184 -43.98 -30.37 -22.94
CA ALA A 184 -42.79 -30.67 -23.74
C ALA A 184 -41.94 -31.75 -23.07
N GLU A 185 -41.41 -31.46 -21.87
CA GLU A 185 -40.51 -32.36 -21.13
C GLU A 185 -40.94 -32.50 -19.66
N TRP A 186 -40.58 -33.62 -19.04
CA TRP A 186 -40.70 -33.89 -17.62
C TRP A 186 -39.48 -34.68 -17.12
N GLU A 187 -38.50 -33.97 -16.54
CA GLU A 187 -37.28 -34.61 -16.01
C GLU A 187 -37.38 -34.90 -14.50
N LEU A 188 -36.62 -35.89 -14.01
CA LEU A 188 -36.63 -36.34 -12.62
C LEU A 188 -35.19 -36.46 -12.10
N TRP A 189 -34.72 -35.51 -11.29
CA TRP A 189 -33.31 -35.43 -10.93
C TRP A 189 -33.01 -35.99 -9.53
N ALA A 190 -31.93 -36.76 -9.43
CA ALA A 190 -31.47 -37.41 -8.20
C ALA A 190 -30.06 -36.95 -7.79
N GLY A 191 -29.92 -36.47 -6.56
CA GLY A 191 -28.67 -36.12 -5.89
C GLY A 191 -28.07 -34.75 -6.23
N GLY A 192 -28.86 -33.80 -6.72
CA GLY A 192 -28.46 -32.40 -6.64
C GLY A 192 -28.46 -31.94 -5.18
N ASN A 193 -27.30 -31.55 -4.62
CA ASN A 193 -27.16 -31.04 -3.24
C ASN A 193 -27.88 -29.70 -2.96
N GLY A 194 -28.88 -29.31 -3.76
CA GLY A 194 -29.59 -28.04 -3.65
C GLY A 194 -28.69 -26.81 -3.85
N VAL A 195 -27.56 -26.95 -4.54
CA VAL A 195 -26.55 -25.88 -4.71
C VAL A 195 -27.04 -24.84 -5.73
N PRO A 196 -27.26 -23.57 -5.35
CA PRO A 196 -27.67 -22.52 -6.30
C PRO A 196 -26.49 -22.02 -7.16
N ALA A 197 -26.80 -21.21 -8.15
CA ALA A 197 -25.78 -20.50 -8.93
C ALA A 197 -25.03 -19.48 -8.05
N ALA A 198 -23.72 -19.36 -8.24
CA ALA A 198 -22.90 -18.41 -7.50
C ALA A 198 -23.29 -16.95 -7.79
N PRO A 199 -23.37 -16.05 -6.79
CA PRO A 199 -23.56 -14.62 -7.01
C PRO A 199 -22.44 -14.03 -7.85
N SER A 200 -22.68 -12.91 -8.52
CA SER A 200 -21.65 -12.26 -9.36
C SER A 200 -21.68 -10.74 -9.26
N LYS A 201 -20.64 -10.09 -9.80
CA LYS A 201 -20.48 -8.62 -9.79
C LYS A 201 -20.62 -8.04 -8.38
N LEU A 202 -20.02 -8.71 -7.39
CA LEU A 202 -19.91 -8.15 -6.05
C LEU A 202 -19.08 -6.87 -6.14
N THR A 203 -19.60 -5.78 -5.60
CA THR A 203 -18.89 -4.52 -5.35
C THR A 203 -18.90 -4.23 -3.86
N ALA A 204 -17.84 -3.59 -3.38
CA ALA A 204 -17.73 -3.09 -2.02
C ALA A 204 -17.35 -1.61 -2.08
N THR A 205 -18.10 -0.76 -1.38
CA THR A 205 -17.88 0.70 -1.31
C THR A 205 -18.03 1.17 0.13
N LEU A 206 -17.22 2.12 0.58
CA LEU A 206 -17.38 2.71 1.90
C LEU A 206 -18.73 3.45 2.01
N ASP A 207 -19.37 3.30 3.16
CA ASP A 207 -20.69 3.87 3.50
C ASP A 207 -20.64 4.31 4.98
N GLY A 208 -20.20 5.56 5.21
CA GLY A 208 -19.84 6.07 6.54
C GLY A 208 -18.64 5.34 7.14
N ASP A 209 -18.78 4.86 8.38
CA ASP A 209 -17.79 4.00 9.06
C ASP A 209 -17.89 2.51 8.62
N GLY A 210 -18.75 2.20 7.64
CA GLY A 210 -19.02 0.85 7.15
C GLY A 210 -18.63 0.60 5.68
N ALA A 211 -18.88 -0.62 5.21
CA ALA A 211 -18.83 -0.98 3.79
C ALA A 211 -20.19 -1.48 3.32
N ARG A 212 -20.77 -0.82 2.33
CA ARG A 212 -21.89 -1.35 1.57
C ARG A 212 -21.38 -2.33 0.51
N LEU A 213 -21.99 -3.50 0.48
CA LEU A 213 -21.82 -4.55 -0.49
C LEU A 213 -23.07 -4.60 -1.38
N ASP A 214 -22.89 -4.74 -2.68
CA ASP A 214 -23.96 -4.98 -3.65
C ASP A 214 -23.53 -6.11 -4.60
N TRP A 215 -24.45 -7.00 -4.98
CA TRP A 215 -24.17 -8.11 -5.90
C TRP A 215 -25.34 -8.39 -6.86
N THR A 216 -25.02 -9.04 -7.98
CA THR A 216 -26.00 -9.69 -8.84
C THR A 216 -26.30 -11.06 -8.29
N ASP A 217 -27.54 -11.26 -7.87
CA ASP A 217 -28.11 -12.57 -7.61
C ASP A 217 -28.31 -13.31 -8.95
N ASN A 218 -27.72 -14.50 -9.04
CA ASN A 218 -27.79 -15.39 -10.20
C ASN A 218 -28.66 -16.63 -9.91
N SER A 219 -29.09 -16.82 -8.67
CA SER A 219 -30.04 -17.85 -8.27
C SER A 219 -31.37 -17.56 -8.97
N SER A 220 -31.99 -18.57 -9.57
CA SER A 220 -33.31 -18.37 -10.18
C SER A 220 -34.12 -19.65 -10.19
N TYR A 221 -35.44 -19.49 -10.10
CA TYR A 221 -36.40 -20.58 -10.32
C TYR A 221 -36.32 -21.19 -11.74
N ASP A 222 -35.78 -20.46 -12.71
CA ASP A 222 -35.57 -20.92 -14.09
C ASP A 222 -34.36 -21.88 -14.19
N THR A 223 -33.35 -21.71 -13.33
CA THR A 223 -32.17 -22.61 -13.24
C THR A 223 -32.40 -23.86 -12.39
N GLY A 224 -33.60 -24.06 -11.82
CA GLY A 224 -33.97 -25.26 -11.05
C GLY A 224 -33.40 -25.36 -9.63
N TYR A 225 -32.65 -24.34 -9.17
CA TYR A 225 -32.12 -24.24 -7.81
C TYR A 225 -32.44 -22.87 -7.22
N ALA A 226 -33.49 -22.81 -6.40
CA ALA A 226 -33.81 -21.62 -5.60
C ALA A 226 -32.94 -21.56 -4.35
N GLU A 227 -32.44 -20.38 -4.02
CA GLU A 227 -31.70 -20.09 -2.81
C GLU A 227 -32.65 -19.87 -1.61
N SER A 228 -32.16 -20.21 -0.42
CA SER A 228 -32.77 -19.87 0.87
C SER A 228 -32.11 -18.63 1.50
N GLY A 229 -30.96 -18.20 0.96
CA GLY A 229 -30.26 -16.98 1.34
C GLY A 229 -28.81 -16.96 0.89
N PHE A 230 -28.02 -16.08 1.49
CA PHE A 230 -26.60 -15.89 1.17
C PHE A 230 -25.73 -15.96 2.42
N GLN A 231 -24.51 -16.49 2.28
CA GLN A 231 -23.42 -16.35 3.25
C GLN A 231 -22.43 -15.30 2.77
N ILE A 232 -22.11 -14.37 3.66
CA ILE A 232 -21.19 -13.27 3.43
C ILE A 232 -19.96 -13.51 4.31
N GLU A 233 -18.79 -13.51 3.69
CA GLU A 233 -17.51 -13.68 4.37
C GLU A 233 -16.60 -12.47 4.15
N ARG A 234 -15.73 -12.23 5.14
CA ARG A 234 -14.82 -11.09 5.18
C ARG A 234 -13.41 -11.56 5.54
N SER A 235 -12.44 -11.20 4.72
CA SER A 235 -11.01 -11.21 5.03
C SER A 235 -10.62 -9.83 5.57
N VAL A 236 -9.71 -9.83 6.55
CA VAL A 236 -9.21 -8.64 7.25
C VAL A 236 -7.69 -8.60 7.08
N ALA A 237 -7.15 -7.47 6.62
CA ALA A 237 -5.72 -7.25 6.37
C ALA A 237 -5.04 -8.35 5.50
N GLY A 238 -5.79 -8.90 4.52
CA GLY A 238 -5.30 -9.99 3.67
C GLY A 238 -5.23 -11.37 4.34
N GLY A 239 -5.75 -11.51 5.57
CA GLY A 239 -5.89 -12.79 6.28
C GLY A 239 -6.94 -13.73 5.66
N PRO A 240 -7.25 -14.87 6.32
CA PRO A 240 -8.30 -15.78 5.86
C PRO A 240 -9.67 -15.10 5.80
N PHE A 241 -10.54 -15.61 4.93
CA PHE A 241 -11.95 -15.23 4.91
C PHE A 241 -12.70 -15.92 6.04
N GLU A 242 -13.31 -15.13 6.92
CA GLU A 242 -14.12 -15.61 8.04
C GLU A 242 -15.60 -15.24 7.85
N PRO A 243 -16.56 -16.00 8.42
CA PRO A 243 -17.98 -15.67 8.38
C PRO A 243 -18.28 -14.28 8.97
N LEU A 244 -18.92 -13.41 8.17
CA LEU A 244 -19.37 -12.10 8.61
C LEU A 244 -20.86 -12.10 8.96
N ALA A 245 -21.69 -12.56 8.03
CA ALA A 245 -23.15 -12.47 8.13
C ALA A 245 -23.86 -13.47 7.20
N THR A 246 -25.17 -13.58 7.39
CA THR A 246 -26.08 -14.20 6.42
C THR A 246 -27.16 -13.22 6.01
N ALA A 247 -27.67 -13.37 4.78
CA ALA A 247 -28.82 -12.65 4.26
C ALA A 247 -29.91 -13.64 3.81
N GLY A 248 -31.16 -13.20 3.76
CA GLY A 248 -32.27 -14.01 3.24
C GLY A 248 -32.24 -14.17 1.72
N ALA A 249 -33.14 -15.00 1.18
CA ALA A 249 -33.39 -15.13 -0.25
C ALA A 249 -33.72 -13.78 -0.91
N ASP A 250 -33.46 -13.66 -2.22
CA ASP A 250 -33.59 -12.46 -3.06
C ASP A 250 -32.77 -11.21 -2.61
N VAL A 251 -32.02 -11.26 -1.50
CA VAL A 251 -31.22 -10.12 -1.01
C VAL A 251 -30.00 -9.88 -1.91
N ARG A 252 -29.78 -8.62 -2.29
CA ARG A 252 -28.73 -8.20 -3.24
C ARG A 252 -27.73 -7.20 -2.68
N SER A 253 -27.86 -6.85 -1.40
CA SER A 253 -27.01 -5.87 -0.74
C SER A 253 -26.89 -6.13 0.76
N TYR A 254 -25.75 -5.77 1.36
CA TYR A 254 -25.49 -5.86 2.80
C TYR A 254 -24.54 -4.75 3.24
N THR A 255 -24.73 -4.16 4.43
CA THR A 255 -23.81 -3.16 4.98
C THR A 255 -23.06 -3.72 6.19
N ASP A 256 -21.74 -3.82 6.08
CA ASP A 256 -20.84 -4.12 7.19
C ASP A 256 -20.52 -2.84 7.96
N ALA A 257 -21.19 -2.61 9.08
CA ALA A 257 -21.01 -1.40 9.90
C ALA A 257 -19.85 -1.50 10.92
N ALA A 258 -19.04 -2.56 10.89
CA ALA A 258 -18.05 -2.85 11.92
C ALA A 258 -16.63 -2.95 11.36
N LEU A 259 -16.19 -1.87 10.71
CA LEU A 259 -14.83 -1.74 10.19
C LEU A 259 -13.90 -1.07 11.21
N ARG A 260 -12.60 -1.37 11.10
CA ARG A 260 -11.51 -0.74 11.84
C ARG A 260 -10.76 0.18 10.90
N SER A 261 -10.26 1.29 11.43
CA SER A 261 -9.31 2.17 10.75
C SER A 261 -8.00 1.44 10.45
N ASP A 262 -7.28 1.93 9.44
CA ASP A 262 -6.02 1.37 8.96
C ASP A 262 -6.11 -0.15 8.71
N THR A 263 -7.18 -0.56 8.01
CA THR A 263 -7.44 -1.99 7.76
C THR A 263 -8.05 -2.16 6.38
N SER A 264 -7.45 -3.06 5.58
CA SER A 264 -8.04 -3.52 4.33
C SER A 264 -9.04 -4.65 4.60
N TYR A 265 -10.17 -4.59 3.90
CA TYR A 265 -11.24 -5.56 3.98
C TYR A 265 -11.53 -6.11 2.59
N SER A 266 -11.67 -7.43 2.49
CA SER A 266 -12.10 -8.12 1.28
C SER A 266 -13.31 -8.97 1.58
N TYR A 267 -14.28 -8.96 0.68
CA TYR A 267 -15.58 -9.61 0.83
C TYR A 267 -15.81 -10.60 -0.29
N ARG A 268 -16.54 -11.67 0.03
CA ARG A 268 -17.07 -12.64 -0.94
C ARG A 268 -18.43 -13.14 -0.47
N VAL A 269 -19.33 -13.43 -1.41
CA VAL A 269 -20.70 -13.86 -1.11
C VAL A 269 -20.97 -15.16 -1.86
N ARG A 270 -21.65 -16.13 -1.21
CA ARG A 270 -22.15 -17.34 -1.86
C ARG A 270 -23.62 -17.56 -1.54
N ALA A 271 -24.36 -18.18 -2.46
CA ALA A 271 -25.74 -18.57 -2.27
C ALA A 271 -25.82 -19.87 -1.44
N VAL A 272 -26.89 -19.99 -0.66
CA VAL A 272 -27.24 -21.16 0.15
C VAL A 272 -28.59 -21.66 -0.34
N GLY A 273 -28.70 -22.91 -0.79
CA GLY A 273 -29.96 -23.47 -1.27
C GLY A 273 -30.58 -24.50 -0.33
N ALA A 274 -31.60 -25.20 -0.82
CA ALA A 274 -32.35 -26.18 -0.04
C ALA A 274 -31.42 -27.31 0.47
N GLY A 275 -31.53 -27.64 1.76
CA GLY A 275 -30.64 -28.64 2.39
C GLY A 275 -29.25 -28.12 2.78
N ASN A 276 -29.02 -26.81 2.73
CA ASN A 276 -27.72 -26.14 2.97
C ASN A 276 -26.67 -26.41 1.88
N GLY A 277 -27.10 -26.64 0.63
CA GLY A 277 -26.20 -26.62 -0.53
C GLY A 277 -25.54 -25.26 -0.68
N LEU A 278 -24.21 -25.22 -0.76
CA LEU A 278 -23.43 -23.98 -0.85
C LEU A 278 -22.90 -23.81 -2.27
N SER A 279 -23.16 -22.66 -2.90
CA SER A 279 -22.56 -22.32 -4.18
C SER A 279 -21.06 -22.03 -4.03
N GLU A 280 -20.36 -21.99 -5.18
CA GLU A 280 -19.11 -21.24 -5.26
C GLU A 280 -19.31 -19.78 -4.86
N TYR A 281 -18.24 -19.11 -4.46
CA TYR A 281 -18.31 -17.69 -4.12
C TYR A 281 -18.33 -16.80 -5.38
N SER A 282 -18.84 -15.59 -5.19
CA SER A 282 -18.67 -14.46 -6.11
C SER A 282 -17.20 -14.12 -6.36
N ASN A 283 -16.96 -13.18 -7.27
CA ASN A 283 -15.71 -12.43 -7.24
C ASN A 283 -15.49 -11.80 -5.86
N THR A 284 -14.22 -11.65 -5.47
CA THR A 284 -13.86 -10.81 -4.33
C THR A 284 -14.09 -9.34 -4.68
N ALA A 285 -14.50 -8.54 -3.71
CA ALA A 285 -14.46 -7.08 -3.76
C ALA A 285 -13.89 -6.55 -2.45
N GLY A 286 -13.19 -5.41 -2.45
CA GLY A 286 -12.54 -4.91 -1.25
C GLY A 286 -12.57 -3.39 -1.12
N VAL A 287 -12.41 -2.94 0.12
CA VAL A 287 -12.21 -1.54 0.51
C VAL A 287 -11.02 -1.46 1.47
N ALA A 288 -10.35 -0.32 1.50
CA ALA A 288 -9.41 0.01 2.57
C ALA A 288 -9.99 1.16 3.39
N VAL A 289 -10.12 0.97 4.70
CA VAL A 289 -10.45 2.08 5.61
C VAL A 289 -9.14 2.74 5.99
N GLY A 290 -8.74 3.74 5.20
CA GLY A 290 -7.61 4.59 5.59
C GLY A 290 -7.92 5.38 6.86
N MET A 291 -6.89 5.67 7.66
CA MET A 291 -6.94 6.86 8.49
C MET A 291 -6.81 8.05 7.56
N PHE A 292 -7.85 8.88 7.48
CA PHE A 292 -7.78 10.15 6.78
C PHE A 292 -7.30 11.21 7.75
N ASP A 293 -6.49 12.15 7.27
CA ASP A 293 -6.55 13.45 7.91
C ASP A 293 -7.90 14.11 7.55
N ILE A 294 -8.67 14.41 8.58
CA ILE A 294 -9.99 15.03 8.45
C ILE A 294 -9.84 16.52 8.10
N THR A 295 -8.70 17.15 8.41
CA THR A 295 -8.39 18.54 8.04
C THR A 295 -8.10 18.74 6.54
N ASP A 296 -7.61 17.72 5.82
CA ASP A 296 -7.49 17.72 4.35
C ASP A 296 -8.87 17.79 3.63
N LEU A 297 -9.96 17.35 4.29
CA LEU A 297 -11.29 17.31 3.68
C LEU A 297 -11.86 18.72 3.39
N PRO A 298 -12.90 18.84 2.53
CA PRO A 298 -13.63 20.10 2.41
C PRO A 298 -14.27 20.52 3.74
N GLY A 299 -13.83 21.66 4.26
CA GLY A 299 -14.26 22.17 5.56
C GLY A 299 -13.97 23.66 5.74
N THR A 300 -14.01 24.14 6.97
CA THR A 300 -13.67 25.53 7.33
C THR A 300 -12.83 25.56 8.60
N VAL A 301 -11.69 26.24 8.53
CA VAL A 301 -10.87 26.55 9.71
C VAL A 301 -11.32 27.89 10.29
N THR A 302 -11.52 27.95 11.60
CA THR A 302 -11.83 29.16 12.37
C THR A 302 -10.97 29.20 13.63
N ASP A 303 -10.68 30.38 14.13
CA ASP A 303 -9.88 30.58 15.35
C ASP A 303 -10.52 31.63 16.26
N GLN A 304 -10.06 31.68 17.50
CA GLN A 304 -10.59 32.61 18.50
C GLN A 304 -10.45 34.10 18.12
N TYR A 305 -9.47 34.47 17.32
CA TYR A 305 -9.10 35.87 17.06
C TYR A 305 -9.24 36.28 15.59
N THR A 306 -9.78 35.40 14.73
CA THR A 306 -9.95 35.63 13.29
C THR A 306 -8.62 35.95 12.58
N THR A 307 -7.52 35.31 12.98
CA THR A 307 -6.18 35.56 12.41
C THR A 307 -6.14 35.30 10.90
N GLY A 308 -5.32 36.07 10.18
CA GLY A 308 -5.23 36.03 8.72
C GLY A 308 -3.87 36.51 8.22
N GLY A 309 -3.68 36.48 6.90
CA GLY A 309 -2.40 36.77 6.27
C GLY A 309 -1.48 35.55 6.24
N ALA A 310 -0.17 35.77 6.14
CA ALA A 310 0.83 34.71 5.97
C ALA A 310 0.92 33.72 7.16
N GLU A 311 0.44 34.12 8.34
CA GLU A 311 0.47 33.33 9.58
C GLU A 311 -0.95 33.11 10.17
N GLY A 312 -1.98 33.17 9.31
CA GLY A 312 -3.39 33.07 9.71
C GLY A 312 -3.86 31.66 10.03
N ARG A 313 -5.09 31.52 10.54
CA ARG A 313 -5.73 30.24 10.93
C ARG A 313 -5.63 29.08 9.93
N GLU A 314 -5.64 29.36 8.63
CA GLU A 314 -5.50 28.33 7.57
C GLU A 314 -4.17 27.58 7.68
N LYS A 315 -3.15 28.21 8.29
CA LYS A 315 -1.78 27.72 8.52
C LYS A 315 -1.63 26.86 9.76
N ALA A 316 -2.73 26.29 10.25
CA ALA A 316 -2.74 25.24 11.26
C ALA A 316 -3.31 23.92 10.72
N ALA A 317 -3.64 23.88 9.42
CA ALA A 317 -4.31 22.79 8.74
C ALA A 317 -4.13 22.96 7.22
N ASP A 318 -2.91 23.25 6.77
CA ASP A 318 -2.58 23.32 5.33
C ASP A 318 -1.52 22.31 4.89
N ASN A 319 -1.38 21.23 5.66
CA ASN A 319 -0.52 20.07 5.41
C ASN A 319 0.96 20.47 5.17
N SER A 320 1.38 21.59 5.75
CA SER A 320 2.66 22.24 5.49
C SER A 320 3.31 22.67 6.81
N PRO A 321 4.22 21.86 7.39
CA PRO A 321 4.88 22.21 8.64
C PRO A 321 5.80 23.45 8.56
N TYR A 322 6.06 23.96 7.35
CA TYR A 322 6.83 25.21 7.10
C TYR A 322 5.95 26.47 7.09
N SER A 323 4.64 26.28 7.10
CA SER A 323 3.66 27.31 7.41
C SER A 323 3.48 27.37 8.95
N LYS A 324 2.82 28.41 9.46
CA LYS A 324 2.41 28.44 10.87
C LYS A 324 1.21 29.32 11.11
N TYR A 325 0.35 28.92 12.02
CA TYR A 325 -0.57 29.80 12.69
C TYR A 325 0.17 30.57 13.80
N LEU A 326 -0.05 31.87 13.90
CA LEU A 326 0.42 32.70 15.02
C LEU A 326 -0.70 33.62 15.52
N THR A 327 -0.86 33.67 16.85
CA THR A 327 -1.72 34.66 17.53
C THR A 327 -0.93 35.48 18.55
N SER A 328 -1.34 36.73 18.74
CA SER A 328 -0.79 37.67 19.74
C SER A 328 -1.22 37.37 21.19
N HIS A 329 -1.66 36.14 21.48
CA HIS A 329 -2.21 35.72 22.76
C HIS A 329 -1.60 34.39 23.22
N ALA A 330 -1.35 34.24 24.51
CA ALA A 330 -0.77 33.03 25.11
C ALA A 330 -1.72 31.82 25.13
N THR A 331 -3.00 32.03 24.86
CA THR A 331 -4.05 31.00 24.78
C THR A 331 -4.97 31.30 23.60
N THR A 332 -5.51 30.25 23.01
CA THR A 332 -6.39 30.33 21.85
C THR A 332 -7.27 29.09 21.76
N TRP A 333 -8.28 29.13 20.89
CA TRP A 333 -8.81 27.92 20.28
C TRP A 333 -8.66 27.98 18.76
N LEU A 334 -8.43 26.80 18.16
CA LEU A 334 -8.57 26.53 16.73
C LEU A 334 -9.74 25.57 16.55
N GLN A 335 -10.56 25.78 15.55
CA GLN A 335 -11.72 24.94 15.25
C GLN A 335 -11.73 24.57 13.78
N TYR A 336 -11.90 23.29 13.50
CA TYR A 336 -12.13 22.76 12.16
C TYR A 336 -13.55 22.20 12.06
N GLN A 337 -14.26 22.59 10.99
CA GLN A 337 -15.61 22.13 10.67
C GLN A 337 -15.57 21.42 9.31
N PRO A 338 -15.49 20.07 9.24
CA PRO A 338 -15.68 19.35 8.00
C PRO A 338 -17.11 19.51 7.46
N ALA A 339 -17.27 19.32 6.15
CA ALA A 339 -18.58 19.34 5.50
C ALA A 339 -19.57 18.34 6.14
N ASN A 340 -19.08 17.19 6.60
CA ASN A 340 -19.88 16.11 7.21
C ASN A 340 -19.25 15.62 8.53
N SER A 341 -20.02 14.90 9.34
CA SER A 341 -19.54 14.39 10.63
C SER A 341 -18.46 13.33 10.46
N SER A 342 -17.39 13.42 11.24
CA SER A 342 -16.25 12.48 11.25
C SER A 342 -16.00 11.94 12.66
N ARG A 343 -15.39 10.78 12.79
CA ARG A 343 -15.03 10.11 14.05
C ARG A 343 -13.50 10.04 14.16
N LEU A 344 -12.92 10.66 15.18
CA LEU A 344 -11.46 10.69 15.32
C LEU A 344 -10.89 9.42 15.94
N THR A 345 -9.81 8.93 15.36
CA THR A 345 -8.95 7.86 15.90
C THR A 345 -7.60 8.40 16.38
N GLY A 346 -7.29 9.66 16.08
CA GLY A 346 -6.12 10.36 16.57
C GLY A 346 -6.18 11.86 16.28
N TYR A 347 -5.09 12.56 16.59
CA TYR A 347 -4.77 13.89 16.08
C TYR A 347 -3.27 14.12 16.24
N THR A 348 -2.74 15.14 15.57
CA THR A 348 -1.34 15.56 15.74
C THR A 348 -1.28 17.03 16.12
N VAL A 349 -0.16 17.46 16.71
CA VAL A 349 0.19 18.88 16.88
C VAL A 349 1.66 19.04 16.53
N THR A 350 1.99 20.00 15.67
CA THR A 350 3.36 20.22 15.18
C THR A 350 3.91 21.57 15.64
N SER A 351 5.10 21.60 16.24
CA SER A 351 5.76 22.86 16.64
C SER A 351 6.14 23.72 15.43
N ALA A 352 6.04 25.05 15.55
CA ALA A 352 6.36 25.96 14.45
C ALA A 352 7.88 26.20 14.29
N ASN A 353 8.27 27.25 13.55
CA ASN A 353 9.67 27.64 13.30
C ASN A 353 10.24 28.75 14.22
N ASP A 354 9.43 29.62 14.84
CA ASP A 354 9.96 30.81 15.55
C ASP A 354 10.57 30.52 16.94
N SER A 355 9.76 30.19 17.96
CA SER A 355 10.24 30.12 19.36
C SER A 355 9.51 29.06 20.21
N PRO A 356 10.22 28.18 20.95
CA PRO A 356 9.60 27.11 21.76
C PRO A 356 8.71 27.64 22.90
N ASP A 357 8.96 28.86 23.39
CA ASP A 357 8.17 29.52 24.45
C ASP A 357 6.70 29.75 24.03
N ARG A 358 6.44 29.76 22.72
CA ARG A 358 5.11 29.98 22.10
C ARG A 358 4.40 28.68 21.71
N ASP A 359 5.08 27.54 21.71
CA ASP A 359 4.46 26.27 21.30
C ASP A 359 3.40 25.83 22.35
N PRO A 360 2.35 25.08 21.95
CA PRO A 360 1.31 24.65 22.87
C PRO A 360 1.91 23.74 23.96
N ARG A 361 1.51 23.96 25.21
CA ARG A 361 1.97 23.17 26.37
C ARG A 361 0.84 22.41 27.04
N ASN A 362 -0.33 23.04 27.11
CA ASN A 362 -1.56 22.45 27.63
C ASN A 362 -2.69 22.69 26.62
N TRP A 363 -3.50 21.67 26.35
CA TRP A 363 -4.70 21.84 25.53
C TRP A 363 -5.76 20.77 25.80
N THR A 364 -6.98 21.06 25.38
CA THR A 364 -8.10 20.11 25.34
C THR A 364 -8.60 20.02 23.91
N LEU A 365 -8.61 18.81 23.33
CA LEU A 365 -9.30 18.55 22.07
C LEU A 365 -10.76 18.22 22.37
N ARG A 366 -11.69 18.88 21.67
CA ARG A 366 -13.14 18.69 21.84
C ARG A 366 -13.84 18.37 20.53
N GLY A 367 -14.94 17.63 20.60
CA GLY A 367 -15.87 17.38 19.51
C GLY A 367 -17.26 17.94 19.82
N SER A 368 -17.98 18.41 18.80
CA SER A 368 -19.38 18.84 18.89
C SER A 368 -20.18 18.43 17.66
N ALA A 369 -21.46 18.10 17.85
CA ALA A 369 -22.39 17.84 16.76
C ALA A 369 -23.09 19.12 16.25
N ASP A 370 -23.19 20.15 17.09
CA ASP A 370 -23.97 21.37 16.85
C ASP A 370 -23.14 22.67 16.88
N GLY A 371 -21.86 22.61 17.27
CA GLY A 371 -20.94 23.74 17.39
C GLY A 371 -21.03 24.51 18.72
N SER A 372 -21.96 24.13 19.61
CA SER A 372 -22.29 24.80 20.87
C SER A 372 -22.14 23.90 22.10
N THR A 373 -22.50 22.62 21.98
CA THR A 373 -22.40 21.59 23.01
C THR A 373 -21.14 20.76 22.77
N TRP A 374 -20.13 20.89 23.63
CA TRP A 374 -18.81 20.30 23.43
C TRP A 374 -18.57 19.10 24.35
N THR A 375 -17.95 18.05 23.79
CA THR A 375 -17.48 16.85 24.49
C THR A 375 -15.96 16.82 24.42
N ASP A 376 -15.29 16.58 25.55
CA ASP A 376 -13.83 16.55 25.61
C ASP A 376 -13.35 15.17 25.15
N LEU A 377 -12.49 15.14 24.13
CA LEU A 377 -11.98 13.93 23.49
C LEU A 377 -10.59 13.56 24.03
N ASP A 378 -9.77 14.57 24.33
CA ASP A 378 -8.46 14.42 24.94
C ASP A 378 -8.06 15.69 25.71
N THR A 379 -7.15 15.57 26.67
CA THR A 379 -6.55 16.70 27.38
C THR A 379 -5.09 16.41 27.70
N ARG A 380 -4.22 17.32 27.25
CA ARG A 380 -2.77 17.25 27.44
C ARG A 380 -2.29 18.40 28.32
N SER A 381 -1.25 18.15 29.10
CA SER A 381 -0.68 19.12 30.02
C SER A 381 0.80 18.89 30.24
N GLY A 382 1.60 19.96 30.19
CA GLY A 382 3.05 19.88 30.37
C GLY A 382 3.79 19.33 29.14
N GLU A 383 3.15 19.29 27.98
CA GLU A 383 3.77 18.87 26.73
C GLU A 383 4.90 19.84 26.34
N SER A 384 6.02 19.28 25.89
CA SER A 384 7.17 20.02 25.39
C SER A 384 7.63 19.45 24.06
N PHE A 385 8.03 20.32 23.14
CA PHE A 385 8.66 19.92 21.89
C PHE A 385 10.19 19.99 22.06
N SER A 386 10.89 18.89 21.76
CA SER A 386 12.36 18.80 21.82
C SER A 386 13.04 19.43 20.60
N GLY A 387 12.29 19.62 19.51
CA GLY A 387 12.75 20.26 18.28
C GLY A 387 11.67 21.11 17.62
N ARG A 388 12.05 21.77 16.52
CA ARG A 388 11.14 22.55 15.68
C ARG A 388 10.59 21.67 14.55
N TYR A 389 9.39 21.98 14.07
CA TYR A 389 8.66 21.10 13.15
C TYR A 389 8.39 19.70 13.71
N GLN A 390 8.50 19.52 15.03
CA GLN A 390 8.26 18.24 15.67
C GLN A 390 6.76 18.00 15.73
N LYS A 391 6.30 17.04 14.93
CA LYS A 391 4.95 16.49 15.01
C LYS A 391 4.86 15.60 16.25
N LYS A 392 3.82 15.78 17.06
CA LYS A 392 3.43 14.86 18.13
C LYS A 392 2.09 14.24 17.80
N SER A 393 2.03 12.92 17.80
CA SER A 393 0.85 12.14 17.44
C SER A 393 0.17 11.57 18.69
N TYR A 394 -1.15 11.64 18.73
CA TYR A 394 -1.96 11.23 19.89
C TYR A 394 -3.13 10.34 19.45
N THR A 395 -3.08 9.06 19.82
CA THR A 395 -4.16 8.10 19.52
C THR A 395 -5.38 8.33 20.41
N LEU A 396 -6.58 8.22 19.82
CA LEU A 396 -7.87 8.38 20.47
C LEU A 396 -8.73 7.13 20.33
N THR A 397 -9.52 6.82 21.37
CA THR A 397 -10.61 5.84 21.29
C THR A 397 -11.94 6.58 21.43
N THR A 398 -12.52 6.99 20.30
CA THR A 398 -13.87 7.59 20.28
C THR A 398 -14.92 6.58 19.80
N ASP A 399 -16.16 6.72 20.30
CA ASP A 399 -17.35 5.94 19.89
C ASP A 399 -18.35 6.75 19.05
N ARG A 400 -18.01 8.01 18.73
CA ARG A 400 -18.94 9.02 18.19
C ARG A 400 -18.32 9.86 17.10
N SER A 401 -19.13 10.21 16.11
CA SER A 401 -18.80 11.16 15.06
C SER A 401 -19.28 12.57 15.42
N PHE A 402 -18.49 13.59 15.11
CA PHE A 402 -18.74 15.00 15.39
C PHE A 402 -18.58 15.84 14.11
N ARG A 403 -19.25 16.98 14.03
CA ARG A 403 -19.18 17.90 12.87
C ARG A 403 -18.30 19.12 13.11
N TYR A 404 -17.90 19.34 14.36
CA TYR A 404 -16.99 20.41 14.75
C TYR A 404 -15.95 19.83 15.70
N PHE A 405 -14.69 20.15 15.45
CA PHE A 405 -13.56 19.80 16.31
C PHE A 405 -12.87 21.07 16.76
N ARG A 406 -12.42 21.13 18.01
CA ARG A 406 -11.76 22.32 18.56
C ARG A 406 -10.58 21.96 19.44
N LEU A 407 -9.41 22.51 19.12
CA LEU A 407 -8.20 22.46 19.93
C LEU A 407 -8.15 23.71 20.82
N ASP A 408 -8.52 23.58 22.09
CA ASP A 408 -8.41 24.64 23.08
C ASP A 408 -6.99 24.66 23.67
N VAL A 409 -6.10 25.52 23.16
CA VAL A 409 -4.76 25.73 23.74
C VAL A 409 -4.87 26.60 24.99
N THR A 410 -4.77 25.95 26.15
CA THR A 410 -4.99 26.56 27.48
C THR A 410 -3.71 27.09 28.12
N ALA A 411 -2.53 26.69 27.64
CA ALA A 411 -1.25 27.31 27.97
C ALA A 411 -0.19 27.00 26.89
N ASN A 412 0.79 27.89 26.76
CA ASN A 412 2.06 27.68 26.06
C ASN A 412 3.21 27.58 27.08
N ASN A 413 4.46 27.69 26.62
CA ASN A 413 5.66 27.64 27.45
C ASN A 413 6.05 28.99 28.11
N GLY A 414 5.15 29.97 28.14
CA GLY A 414 5.31 31.22 28.90
C GLY A 414 5.35 32.50 28.05
N ALA A 415 5.31 32.39 26.73
CA ALA A 415 5.25 33.56 25.85
C ALA A 415 3.87 34.26 25.89
N GLY A 416 3.83 35.54 25.53
CA GLY A 416 2.57 36.27 25.30
C GLY A 416 1.83 35.89 24.01
N GLN A 417 2.37 34.97 23.22
CA GLN A 417 1.91 34.58 21.88
C GLN A 417 1.88 33.06 21.76
N THR A 418 0.99 32.51 20.95
CA THR A 418 0.89 31.07 20.70
C THR A 418 0.96 30.78 19.22
N GLN A 419 1.70 29.72 18.86
CA GLN A 419 1.91 29.29 17.50
C GLN A 419 1.77 27.77 17.38
N LEU A 420 1.53 27.28 16.17
CA LEU A 420 1.76 25.89 15.76
C LEU A 420 1.92 25.84 14.24
N ALA A 421 2.64 24.85 13.74
CA ALA A 421 2.78 24.61 12.30
C ALA A 421 1.57 23.86 11.75
N GLU A 422 1.15 22.77 12.39
CA GLU A 422 0.05 21.92 11.92
C GLU A 422 -0.74 21.30 13.09
N TRP A 423 -2.02 21.05 12.83
CA TRP A 423 -2.96 20.34 13.68
C TRP A 423 -3.82 19.42 12.81
N GLU A 424 -3.35 18.19 12.63
CA GLU A 424 -4.05 17.17 11.83
C GLU A 424 -5.08 16.44 12.70
N LEU A 425 -6.24 16.10 12.14
CA LEU A 425 -7.33 15.40 12.79
C LEU A 425 -7.51 14.01 12.20
N LEU A 426 -6.81 13.02 12.75
CA LEU A 426 -6.80 11.67 12.19
C LEU A 426 -8.09 10.90 12.51
N GLY A 427 -8.79 10.35 11.51
CA GLY A 427 -10.05 9.67 11.76
C GLY A 427 -10.68 8.87 10.61
N THR A 428 -11.84 8.31 10.92
CA THR A 428 -12.79 7.72 9.97
C THR A 428 -13.93 8.73 9.74
N GLY A 429 -14.23 9.08 8.49
CA GLY A 429 -15.16 10.18 8.24
C GLY A 429 -15.08 10.75 6.84
N ASN A 430 -14.96 9.89 5.83
CA ASN A 430 -14.91 10.35 4.44
C ASN A 430 -16.33 10.66 3.92
N PRO A 431 -16.63 11.89 3.47
CA PRO A 431 -17.90 12.24 2.84
C PRO A 431 -18.00 11.84 1.37
N TYR A 432 -17.40 10.72 0.96
CA TYR A 432 -17.36 10.34 -0.45
C TYR A 432 -17.61 8.85 -0.72
N SER A 433 -18.80 8.61 -1.28
CA SER A 433 -18.82 7.90 -2.57
C SER A 433 -17.87 8.63 -3.54
N GLN A 434 -16.70 8.03 -3.81
CA GLN A 434 -15.65 8.52 -4.70
C GLN A 434 -14.92 9.80 -4.23
N VAL A 435 -13.70 9.65 -3.68
CA VAL A 435 -12.78 10.79 -3.48
C VAL A 435 -12.65 11.54 -4.82
N ASP A 436 -12.75 12.86 -4.82
CA ASP A 436 -12.57 13.64 -6.04
C ASP A 436 -11.08 13.77 -6.42
N ALA A 437 -10.80 13.89 -7.71
CA ALA A 437 -9.46 14.19 -8.19
C ALA A 437 -9.03 15.60 -7.75
N PRO A 438 -7.73 15.84 -7.43
CA PRO A 438 -7.30 17.15 -6.92
C PRO A 438 -7.47 18.28 -7.95
N GLU A 439 -7.37 19.53 -7.50
CA GLU A 439 -7.22 20.65 -8.44
C GLU A 439 -5.86 20.58 -9.16
N ALA A 440 -5.81 21.08 -10.40
CA ALA A 440 -4.57 21.09 -11.17
C ALA A 440 -3.59 22.13 -10.60
N PRO A 441 -2.28 21.80 -10.45
CA PRO A 441 -1.27 22.78 -10.08
C PRO A 441 -1.22 23.95 -11.08
N SER A 442 -0.66 25.07 -10.66
CA SER A 442 -0.50 26.25 -11.53
C SER A 442 0.88 26.87 -11.44
N GLY A 443 1.15 27.91 -12.24
CA GLY A 443 2.38 28.69 -12.11
C GLY A 443 3.69 27.98 -12.44
N LEU A 444 3.68 26.78 -13.05
CA LEU A 444 4.90 26.03 -13.39
C LEU A 444 5.90 26.95 -14.11
N SER A 445 7.09 27.08 -13.53
CA SER A 445 8.25 27.72 -14.13
C SER A 445 9.43 26.75 -14.11
N VAL A 446 10.31 26.83 -15.10
CA VAL A 446 11.46 25.93 -15.23
C VAL A 446 12.69 26.71 -15.68
N LYS A 447 13.78 26.59 -14.93
CA LYS A 447 15.06 27.24 -15.17
C LYS A 447 16.15 26.18 -15.32
N ALA A 448 16.70 26.01 -16.52
CA ALA A 448 17.94 25.26 -16.69
C ALA A 448 19.08 26.09 -16.08
N VAL A 449 19.76 25.52 -15.09
CA VAL A 449 20.78 26.21 -14.30
C VAL A 449 22.20 25.76 -14.65
N SER A 450 22.34 24.51 -15.07
CA SER A 450 23.57 23.91 -15.62
C SER A 450 23.24 23.14 -16.91
N GLY A 451 24.25 22.55 -17.55
CA GLY A 451 24.03 21.64 -18.68
C GLY A 451 23.29 20.34 -18.31
N ASP A 452 23.32 19.95 -17.03
CA ASP A 452 22.79 18.70 -16.50
C ASP A 452 21.63 18.88 -15.49
N GLN A 453 21.11 20.09 -15.31
CA GLN A 453 20.09 20.38 -14.30
C GLN A 453 19.07 21.44 -14.71
N ALA A 454 17.82 21.23 -14.28
CA ALA A 454 16.76 22.23 -14.30
C ALA A 454 16.05 22.30 -12.94
N VAL A 455 15.84 23.51 -12.44
CA VAL A 455 15.01 23.77 -11.26
C VAL A 455 13.59 24.11 -11.74
N LEU A 456 12.60 23.46 -11.14
CA LEU A 456 11.17 23.63 -11.40
C LEU A 456 10.50 24.21 -10.15
N ASP A 457 9.62 25.17 -10.32
CA ASP A 457 8.80 25.76 -9.25
C ASP A 457 7.33 25.81 -9.70
N TRP A 458 6.37 25.54 -8.82
CA TRP A 458 4.92 25.65 -9.09
C TRP A 458 4.13 26.13 -7.88
N SER A 459 2.88 26.50 -8.11
CA SER A 459 1.89 26.76 -7.06
C SER A 459 0.97 25.55 -6.92
N ASP A 460 0.87 25.04 -5.70
CA ASP A 460 -0.19 24.12 -5.32
C ASP A 460 -1.52 24.87 -5.19
N ASN A 461 -2.59 24.18 -5.56
CA ASN A 461 -3.96 24.68 -5.61
C ASN A 461 -4.94 23.76 -4.84
N SER A 462 -4.49 22.65 -4.26
CA SER A 462 -5.36 21.70 -3.57
C SER A 462 -4.83 21.38 -2.15
N ARG A 463 -5.55 20.51 -1.45
CA ARG A 463 -5.16 19.90 -0.15
C ARG A 463 -5.59 18.41 -0.12
N LEU A 464 -5.89 17.85 -1.29
CA LEU A 464 -6.49 16.52 -1.47
C LEU A 464 -5.53 15.57 -2.21
N GLU A 465 -4.44 16.12 -2.73
CA GLU A 465 -3.35 15.44 -3.38
C GLU A 465 -2.50 14.66 -2.36
N GLN A 466 -2.12 13.47 -2.75
CA GLN A 466 -1.19 12.63 -1.99
C GLN A 466 0.22 12.71 -2.61
N SER A 467 0.31 13.26 -3.83
CA SER A 467 1.56 13.47 -4.56
C SER A 467 1.36 14.38 -5.78
N PHE A 468 2.47 14.91 -6.30
CA PHE A 468 2.54 15.39 -7.69
C PHE A 468 3.29 14.41 -8.58
N ARG A 469 2.85 14.29 -9.83
CA ARG A 469 3.61 13.66 -10.91
C ARG A 469 4.18 14.72 -11.83
N VAL A 470 5.50 14.87 -11.80
CA VAL A 470 6.28 15.64 -12.77
C VAL A 470 6.58 14.74 -13.97
N GLU A 471 6.42 15.25 -15.19
CA GLU A 471 6.76 14.55 -16.43
C GLU A 471 7.68 15.38 -17.31
N ARG A 472 8.55 14.70 -18.05
CA ARG A 472 9.56 15.29 -18.94
C ARG A 472 9.49 14.67 -20.33
N SER A 473 9.64 15.50 -21.35
CA SER A 473 9.64 15.12 -22.77
C SER A 473 10.78 15.81 -23.52
N LEU A 474 11.32 15.16 -24.57
CA LEU A 474 12.29 15.76 -25.49
C LEU A 474 11.66 16.52 -26.66
N ASN A 475 10.38 16.25 -26.97
CA ASN A 475 9.67 16.80 -28.13
C ASN A 475 8.35 17.53 -27.78
N GLY A 476 7.88 17.40 -26.54
CA GLY A 476 6.64 18.01 -26.05
C GLY A 476 5.37 17.16 -26.30
N THR A 477 5.51 16.00 -26.95
CA THR A 477 4.40 15.07 -27.23
C THR A 477 4.54 13.74 -26.49
N ASP A 478 5.77 13.24 -26.35
CA ASP A 478 6.06 11.90 -25.84
C ASP A 478 6.69 12.03 -24.44
N TRP A 479 6.01 11.52 -23.42
CA TRP A 479 6.26 11.80 -22.00
C TRP A 479 6.84 10.56 -21.29
N ASP A 480 7.97 10.08 -21.78
CA ASP A 480 8.56 8.79 -21.39
C ASP A 480 9.18 8.77 -19.98
N TRP A 481 9.44 9.95 -19.39
CA TRP A 481 9.97 10.09 -18.04
C TRP A 481 8.95 10.73 -17.11
N SER A 482 8.79 10.17 -15.91
CA SER A 482 8.02 10.78 -14.82
C SER A 482 8.65 10.53 -13.46
N ARG A 483 8.51 11.50 -12.55
CA ARG A 483 8.85 11.40 -11.12
C ARG A 483 7.60 11.71 -10.29
N VAL A 484 7.38 10.92 -9.25
CA VAL A 484 6.39 11.22 -8.21
C VAL A 484 7.12 11.90 -7.05
N VAL A 485 6.54 12.98 -6.53
CA VAL A 485 7.03 13.74 -5.37
C VAL A 485 5.90 13.92 -4.34
N PRO A 486 6.19 14.03 -3.02
CA PRO A 486 5.16 14.19 -1.98
C PRO A 486 4.27 15.42 -2.18
N ASN A 487 3.07 15.41 -1.59
CA ASN A 487 2.12 16.54 -1.59
C ASN A 487 2.72 17.85 -1.03
N SER A 488 3.65 17.78 -0.07
CA SER A 488 4.35 18.95 0.45
C SER A 488 5.34 19.62 -0.53
N THR A 489 5.41 19.18 -1.79
CA THR A 489 6.41 19.66 -2.78
C THR A 489 5.84 20.75 -3.68
N THR A 490 6.47 21.92 -3.69
CA THR A 490 6.18 23.04 -4.62
C THR A 490 7.35 23.40 -5.54
N ALA A 491 8.53 22.78 -5.34
CA ALA A 491 9.67 22.90 -6.22
C ALA A 491 10.42 21.56 -6.35
N TYR A 492 11.02 21.31 -7.52
CA TYR A 492 11.74 20.08 -7.82
C TYR A 492 12.99 20.38 -8.66
N THR A 493 14.08 19.74 -8.32
CA THR A 493 15.33 19.83 -9.08
C THR A 493 15.48 18.57 -9.93
N ASP A 494 15.34 18.72 -11.25
CA ASP A 494 15.60 17.66 -12.21
C ASP A 494 17.08 17.66 -12.62
N LEU A 495 17.64 16.46 -12.74
CA LEU A 495 19.06 16.18 -12.59
C LEU A 495 19.52 15.12 -13.60
N GLY A 496 20.81 15.11 -13.94
CA GLY A 496 21.36 14.20 -14.96
C GLY A 496 20.87 14.48 -16.38
N LEU A 497 20.54 15.73 -16.70
CA LEU A 497 20.19 16.16 -18.06
C LEU A 497 21.40 16.11 -19.00
N THR A 498 21.13 16.10 -20.30
CA THR A 498 22.14 16.29 -21.35
C THR A 498 22.22 17.76 -21.70
N GLY A 499 23.42 18.33 -21.79
CA GLY A 499 23.62 19.73 -22.15
C GLY A 499 23.25 20.05 -23.60
N GLY A 500 22.92 21.31 -23.86
CA GLY A 500 22.45 21.79 -25.17
C GLY A 500 21.12 21.19 -25.62
N THR A 501 20.41 20.48 -24.74
CA THR A 501 19.22 19.69 -25.08
C THR A 501 17.96 20.44 -24.66
N THR A 502 16.92 20.34 -25.48
CA THR A 502 15.61 20.92 -25.15
C THR A 502 14.75 19.91 -24.42
N TYR A 503 14.15 20.34 -23.32
CA TYR A 503 13.20 19.57 -22.51
C TYR A 503 11.88 20.33 -22.41
N TYR A 504 10.80 19.57 -22.27
CA TYR A 504 9.46 20.07 -21.96
C TYR A 504 9.01 19.42 -20.66
N TYR A 505 8.45 20.21 -19.76
CA TYR A 505 7.96 19.75 -18.46
C TYR A 505 6.49 20.07 -18.28
N ARG A 506 5.78 19.17 -17.60
CA ARG A 506 4.44 19.39 -17.07
C ARG A 506 4.31 18.65 -15.75
N LEU A 507 3.37 19.05 -14.89
CA LEU A 507 3.01 18.25 -13.72
C LEU A 507 1.49 18.21 -13.51
N ARG A 508 1.06 17.28 -12.67
CA ARG A 508 -0.30 17.20 -12.14
C ARG A 508 -0.28 16.70 -10.69
N ALA A 509 -1.30 17.04 -9.92
CA ALA A 509 -1.62 16.43 -8.63
C ALA A 509 -2.35 15.08 -8.81
N GLU A 510 -2.07 14.10 -7.94
CA GLU A 510 -2.68 12.76 -7.92
C GLU A 510 -3.12 12.36 -6.50
N ASN A 511 -4.25 11.66 -6.38
CA ASN A 511 -4.72 11.00 -5.15
C ASN A 511 -5.50 9.71 -5.48
N ALA A 512 -6.01 9.02 -4.45
CA ALA A 512 -6.86 7.83 -4.62
C ALA A 512 -8.17 8.09 -5.40
N GLY A 513 -8.65 9.33 -5.46
CA GLY A 513 -9.83 9.76 -6.20
C GLY A 513 -9.60 9.94 -7.70
N GLY A 514 -8.37 10.26 -8.09
CA GLY A 514 -7.95 10.34 -9.47
C GLY A 514 -6.77 11.27 -9.70
N ARG A 515 -6.77 11.87 -10.89
CA ARG A 515 -5.67 12.67 -11.40
C ARG A 515 -6.23 14.00 -11.89
N SER A 516 -5.64 15.09 -11.41
CA SER A 516 -5.93 16.43 -11.92
C SER A 516 -5.49 16.57 -13.39
N ALA A 517 -5.91 17.66 -14.04
CA ALA A 517 -5.33 18.04 -15.33
C ALA A 517 -3.85 18.42 -15.17
N TYR A 518 -3.06 18.26 -16.24
CA TYR A 518 -1.68 18.75 -16.23
C TYR A 518 -1.62 20.27 -16.37
N THR A 519 -0.54 20.87 -15.83
CA THR A 519 -0.11 22.21 -16.19
C THR A 519 0.16 22.34 -17.70
N ALA A 520 0.14 23.58 -18.20
CA ALA A 520 0.63 23.87 -19.54
C ALA A 520 2.13 23.50 -19.65
N PRO A 521 2.57 22.78 -20.71
CA PRO A 521 3.98 22.42 -20.86
C PRO A 521 4.92 23.62 -20.93
N VAL A 522 5.95 23.62 -20.09
CA VAL A 522 7.03 24.62 -20.11
C VAL A 522 8.23 24.05 -20.86
N LYS A 523 8.72 24.80 -21.85
CA LYS A 523 9.93 24.48 -22.62
C LYS A 523 11.15 25.13 -21.99
N VAL A 524 12.23 24.37 -21.84
CA VAL A 524 13.55 24.86 -21.44
C VAL A 524 14.63 24.22 -22.32
N THR A 525 15.79 24.87 -22.44
CA THR A 525 16.98 24.31 -23.12
C THR A 525 18.16 24.42 -22.19
N THR A 526 18.85 23.31 -21.91
CA THR A 526 20.04 23.31 -21.07
C THR A 526 21.20 24.02 -21.78
N PRO A 527 22.04 24.80 -21.06
CA PRO A 527 23.37 25.17 -21.53
C PRO A 527 24.19 23.97 -22.01
N PRO A 528 25.25 24.16 -22.83
CA PRO A 528 26.18 23.07 -23.14
C PRO A 528 26.81 22.48 -21.87
N SER A 529 26.97 21.15 -21.82
CA SER A 529 27.71 20.49 -20.75
C SER A 529 29.21 20.76 -20.86
N GLY A 530 29.90 20.72 -19.72
CA GLY A 530 31.36 20.80 -19.63
C GLY A 530 31.84 21.85 -18.66
N MET A 531 32.94 21.55 -17.98
CA MET A 531 33.60 22.48 -17.07
C MET A 531 34.36 23.55 -17.87
N PRO A 532 34.28 24.84 -17.51
CA PRO A 532 34.96 25.90 -18.26
C PRO A 532 36.49 25.76 -18.19
N ALA A 533 37.20 26.34 -19.18
CA ALA A 533 38.67 26.34 -19.17
C ALA A 533 39.25 27.24 -18.07
N THR A 534 38.51 28.30 -17.72
CA THR A 534 38.79 29.21 -16.61
C THR A 534 37.50 29.50 -15.87
N TRP A 535 37.54 29.52 -14.53
CA TRP A 535 36.37 29.79 -13.69
C TRP A 535 36.72 30.92 -12.72
N GLN A 536 35.83 31.91 -12.59
CA GLN A 536 35.99 32.98 -11.61
C GLN A 536 35.21 32.58 -10.36
N GLU A 537 35.89 32.53 -9.21
CA GLU A 537 35.22 32.35 -7.92
C GLU A 537 34.41 33.58 -7.55
N HIS A 538 33.27 33.35 -6.90
CA HIS A 538 32.34 34.41 -6.49
C HIS A 538 31.59 34.10 -5.19
N TRP A 539 32.07 33.12 -4.42
CA TRP A 539 31.56 32.71 -3.10
C TRP A 539 32.45 33.24 -1.96
N LEU A 540 31.85 33.50 -0.79
CA LEU A 540 32.56 33.97 0.42
C LEU A 540 33.55 35.13 0.12
N GLU A 541 34.79 35.06 0.64
CA GLU A 541 35.93 35.90 0.27
C GLU A 541 36.78 35.34 -0.91
N HIS A 542 36.32 34.28 -1.58
CA HIS A 542 37.01 33.61 -2.67
C HIS A 542 36.73 34.36 -3.98
N VAL A 543 37.78 34.97 -4.53
CA VAL A 543 37.70 35.80 -5.75
C VAL A 543 38.93 35.56 -6.64
N GLN A 544 39.34 34.31 -6.82
CA GLN A 544 40.42 33.95 -7.73
C GLN A 544 39.92 33.64 -9.14
N LEU A 545 40.77 33.90 -10.13
CA LEU A 545 40.61 33.33 -11.45
C LEU A 545 41.29 31.96 -11.47
N LEU A 546 40.49 30.91 -11.53
CA LEU A 546 40.92 29.53 -11.61
C LEU A 546 41.21 29.12 -13.05
N THR A 547 42.26 28.34 -13.24
CA THR A 547 42.60 27.69 -14.51
C THR A 547 42.39 26.18 -14.38
N LYS A 548 41.64 25.57 -15.29
CA LYS A 548 41.51 24.10 -15.34
C LYS A 548 42.84 23.48 -15.80
N VAL A 549 43.44 22.64 -14.97
CA VAL A 549 44.75 21.99 -15.19
C VAL A 549 44.64 20.51 -15.55
N HIS A 550 43.54 19.85 -15.20
CA HIS A 550 43.26 18.45 -15.57
C HIS A 550 41.76 18.23 -15.76
N GLU A 551 41.39 17.31 -16.64
CA GLU A 551 40.00 16.95 -16.91
C GLU A 551 39.90 15.50 -17.40
N ASN A 552 38.92 14.75 -16.88
CA ASN A 552 38.49 13.44 -17.39
C ASN A 552 36.99 13.23 -17.10
N GLU A 553 36.47 12.01 -17.34
CA GLU A 553 35.06 11.64 -17.11
C GLU A 553 34.61 11.73 -15.64
N ASP A 554 35.55 11.79 -14.71
CA ASP A 554 35.32 11.80 -13.27
C ASP A 554 35.54 13.20 -12.66
N VAL A 555 36.58 13.93 -13.06
CA VAL A 555 37.00 15.17 -12.38
C VAL A 555 37.42 16.27 -13.34
N ALA A 556 37.28 17.52 -12.90
CA ALA A 556 37.92 18.70 -13.43
C ALA A 556 38.71 19.39 -12.31
N ILE A 557 40.03 19.48 -12.45
CA ILE A 557 40.91 20.06 -11.43
C ILE A 557 41.30 21.48 -11.84
N TYR A 558 41.18 22.39 -10.89
CA TYR A 558 41.40 23.82 -11.02
C TYR A 558 42.48 24.29 -10.05
N PHE A 559 43.42 25.07 -10.58
CA PHE A 559 44.44 25.76 -9.81
C PHE A 559 44.30 27.26 -10.04
N ASP A 560 44.48 28.05 -8.98
CA ASP A 560 44.82 29.46 -9.11
C ASP A 560 46.28 29.65 -9.60
N ASP A 561 46.75 30.89 -9.63
CA ASP A 561 48.13 31.21 -10.05
C ASP A 561 49.20 31.05 -8.95
N ASP A 562 48.83 30.83 -7.69
CA ASP A 562 49.76 30.54 -6.59
C ASP A 562 50.10 29.04 -6.49
N MET A 563 49.23 28.19 -7.03
CA MET A 563 49.42 26.75 -7.11
C MET A 563 50.54 26.33 -8.07
N ASP A 564 51.36 25.39 -7.60
CA ASP A 564 52.39 24.75 -8.40
C ASP A 564 51.76 23.76 -9.39
N ARG A 565 51.74 24.14 -10.68
CA ARG A 565 51.18 23.34 -11.78
C ARG A 565 51.89 21.99 -12.01
N SER A 566 52.98 21.70 -11.31
CA SER A 566 53.63 20.38 -11.31
C SER A 566 53.06 19.36 -10.32
N GLN A 567 52.09 19.73 -9.46
CA GLN A 567 51.43 18.83 -8.50
C GLN A 567 50.41 17.86 -9.16
N THR A 568 50.85 17.13 -10.18
CA THR A 568 50.00 16.24 -10.99
C THR A 568 49.55 14.97 -10.28
N TRP A 569 50.06 14.69 -9.07
CA TRP A 569 49.61 13.56 -8.24
C TRP A 569 48.12 13.69 -7.86
N LEU A 570 47.65 14.93 -7.69
CA LEU A 570 46.24 15.25 -7.45
C LEU A 570 45.32 14.70 -8.56
N ASN A 571 45.80 14.67 -9.80
CA ASN A 571 45.03 14.16 -10.95
C ASN A 571 44.62 12.71 -10.76
N ASP A 572 45.55 11.83 -10.39
CA ASP A 572 45.29 10.41 -10.16
C ASP A 572 44.55 10.18 -8.83
N TYR A 573 44.95 10.90 -7.78
CA TYR A 573 44.38 10.78 -6.44
C TYR A 573 42.89 11.14 -6.38
N VAL A 574 42.51 12.34 -6.84
CA VAL A 574 41.12 12.81 -6.84
C VAL A 574 40.26 11.97 -7.79
N THR A 575 40.80 11.60 -8.97
CA THR A 575 40.10 10.72 -9.92
C THR A 575 39.74 9.37 -9.28
N LYS A 576 40.71 8.70 -8.63
CA LYS A 576 40.49 7.39 -7.99
C LYS A 576 39.43 7.44 -6.91
N LEU A 577 39.50 8.45 -6.03
CA LEU A 577 38.54 8.65 -4.96
C LEU A 577 37.14 8.89 -5.53
N TRP A 578 36.97 9.94 -6.34
CA TRP A 578 35.64 10.29 -6.86
C TRP A 578 35.02 9.21 -7.75
N LYS A 579 35.84 8.46 -8.50
CA LYS A 579 35.38 7.30 -9.26
C LYS A 579 34.82 6.20 -8.34
N TYR A 580 35.46 5.95 -7.20
CA TYR A 580 34.93 5.06 -6.18
C TYR A 580 33.67 5.64 -5.53
N THR A 581 33.65 6.93 -5.18
CA THR A 581 32.50 7.63 -4.59
C THR A 581 31.23 7.43 -5.42
N LYS A 582 31.28 7.77 -6.72
CA LYS A 582 30.17 7.63 -7.66
C LYS A 582 29.69 6.20 -7.90
N GLN A 583 30.53 5.21 -7.63
CA GLN A 583 30.18 3.80 -7.82
C GLN A 583 29.46 3.22 -6.60
N ASN A 584 29.63 3.82 -5.41
CA ASN A 584 29.23 3.19 -4.15
C ASN A 584 28.29 4.04 -3.30
N TYR A 585 28.18 5.36 -3.49
CA TYR A 585 27.46 6.28 -2.59
C TYR A 585 26.28 7.03 -3.24
N GLY A 586 25.65 6.44 -4.25
CA GLY A 586 24.50 7.02 -4.96
C GLY A 586 24.86 8.04 -6.05
N SER A 587 23.85 8.78 -6.51
CA SER A 587 23.97 9.72 -7.63
C SER A 587 23.96 11.18 -7.20
N PHE A 588 25.10 11.85 -7.36
CA PHE A 588 25.32 13.28 -7.08
C PHE A 588 24.99 14.20 -8.26
N SER A 589 24.33 13.67 -9.28
CA SER A 589 23.63 14.42 -10.34
C SER A 589 24.42 15.34 -11.28
N ASN A 590 25.72 15.53 -11.04
CA ASN A 590 26.73 15.82 -12.06
C ASN A 590 27.86 14.78 -11.86
N PRO A 591 28.21 13.97 -12.88
CA PRO A 591 29.23 12.94 -12.73
C PRO A 591 30.65 13.50 -12.56
N GLN A 592 30.86 14.81 -12.78
CA GLN A 592 32.17 15.43 -12.69
C GLN A 592 32.31 16.26 -11.41
N LEU A 593 33.32 15.93 -10.58
CA LEU A 593 33.70 16.77 -9.45
C LEU A 593 34.59 17.93 -9.93
N ALA A 594 34.27 19.15 -9.55
CA ALA A 594 35.21 20.27 -9.67
C ALA A 594 36.08 20.33 -8.40
N ALA A 595 37.38 20.08 -8.53
CA ALA A 595 38.31 20.14 -7.42
C ALA A 595 39.24 21.35 -7.58
N ILE A 596 39.13 22.29 -6.66
CA ILE A 596 39.81 23.59 -6.64
C ILE A 596 40.85 23.56 -5.52
N PHE A 597 42.07 24.01 -5.84
CA PHE A 597 43.19 24.00 -4.90
C PHE A 597 43.90 25.36 -4.85
N HIS A 598 44.26 25.78 -3.64
CA HIS A 598 44.91 27.04 -3.33
C HIS A 598 46.18 26.85 -2.50
N LYS A 599 47.19 27.69 -2.75
CA LYS A 599 48.43 27.71 -1.97
C LYS A 599 48.55 28.95 -1.08
N GLY A 600 48.71 28.75 0.22
CA GLY A 600 49.03 29.81 1.19
C GLY A 600 47.89 30.76 1.56
N LYS A 601 46.66 30.47 1.11
CA LYS A 601 45.42 31.23 1.36
C LYS A 601 44.23 30.27 1.42
N TYR A 602 43.06 30.78 1.83
CA TYR A 602 41.80 30.00 1.95
C TYR A 602 41.95 28.70 2.76
N GLY A 603 42.63 28.80 3.90
CA GLY A 603 43.08 27.64 4.68
C GLY A 603 41.93 26.82 5.26
N GLY A 604 41.88 25.53 4.92
CA GLY A 604 40.77 24.63 5.22
C GLY A 604 40.16 24.10 3.93
N GLY A 605 38.91 23.64 4.00
CA GLY A 605 38.11 23.28 2.84
C GLY A 605 36.73 23.92 2.87
N HIS A 606 36.16 24.09 1.68
CA HIS A 606 34.83 24.61 1.42
C HIS A 606 34.16 23.70 0.38
N PRO A 607 33.35 22.72 0.82
CA PRO A 607 32.65 21.83 -0.09
C PRO A 607 31.32 22.47 -0.53
N SER A 608 30.90 22.17 -1.76
CA SER A 608 29.56 22.55 -2.23
C SER A 608 29.01 21.53 -3.22
N THR A 609 27.71 21.62 -3.52
CA THR A 609 26.96 20.61 -4.26
C THR A 609 26.16 21.20 -5.41
N VAL A 610 25.63 20.33 -6.27
CA VAL A 610 24.67 20.68 -7.33
C VAL A 610 23.43 21.44 -6.87
N PHE A 611 23.16 21.58 -5.57
CA PHE A 611 22.02 22.35 -5.07
C PHE A 611 22.34 23.81 -4.77
N ASP A 612 23.62 24.19 -4.75
CA ASP A 612 24.06 25.54 -4.39
C ASP A 612 24.24 26.44 -5.62
N ALA A 613 23.40 27.46 -5.70
CA ALA A 613 23.45 28.48 -6.75
C ALA A 613 24.72 29.35 -6.71
N SER A 614 25.38 29.48 -5.55
CA SER A 614 26.61 30.27 -5.39
C SER A 614 27.86 29.57 -5.94
N HIS A 615 27.81 28.25 -6.10
CA HIS A 615 28.86 27.44 -6.73
C HIS A 615 28.50 27.03 -8.17
N ASP A 616 27.63 27.82 -8.82
CA ASP A 616 27.07 27.58 -10.16
C ASP A 616 26.41 26.19 -10.30
N TYR A 617 25.86 25.65 -9.21
CA TYR A 617 25.24 24.32 -9.15
C TYR A 617 26.18 23.17 -9.58
N ARG A 618 27.33 23.06 -8.91
CA ARG A 618 28.35 22.01 -9.16
C ARG A 618 28.71 21.29 -7.88
N ASN A 619 29.09 20.02 -8.00
CA ASN A 619 29.83 19.35 -6.95
C ASN A 619 31.26 19.93 -6.91
N VAL A 620 31.60 20.57 -5.80
CA VAL A 620 32.85 21.31 -5.60
C VAL A 620 33.54 20.81 -4.34
N ILE A 621 34.86 20.64 -4.43
CA ILE A 621 35.75 20.76 -3.27
C ILE A 621 36.68 21.95 -3.54
N ASP A 622 36.73 22.91 -2.63
CA ASP A 622 37.63 24.07 -2.67
C ASP A 622 38.53 24.01 -1.44
N ILE A 623 39.85 23.97 -1.62
CA ILE A 623 40.79 23.64 -0.54
C ILE A 623 42.06 24.48 -0.58
N GLY A 624 42.37 25.13 0.53
CA GLY A 624 43.63 25.86 0.73
C GLY A 624 44.56 25.21 1.76
N LEU A 625 45.83 25.03 1.38
CA LEU A 625 46.91 24.60 2.27
C LEU A 625 48.20 25.40 2.03
N GLY A 626 49.13 25.34 2.98
CA GLY A 626 50.44 26.00 2.86
C GLY A 626 51.35 25.39 1.78
N ASP A 627 51.24 24.08 1.55
CA ASP A 627 51.97 23.37 0.49
C ASP A 627 51.25 22.08 0.10
N TRP A 628 51.55 21.55 -1.10
CA TRP A 628 50.75 20.49 -1.76
C TRP A 628 51.59 19.27 -2.16
N LYS A 629 52.64 18.95 -1.39
CA LYS A 629 53.52 17.81 -1.70
C LYS A 629 52.78 16.48 -1.58
N GLU A 630 52.94 15.60 -2.56
CA GLU A 630 52.35 14.24 -2.58
C GLU A 630 52.61 13.45 -1.29
N THR A 631 53.78 13.60 -0.67
CA THR A 631 54.15 12.91 0.58
C THR A 631 53.34 13.37 1.79
N ASP A 632 52.68 14.53 1.75
CA ASP A 632 51.94 15.10 2.88
C ASP A 632 50.58 14.41 3.06
N SER A 633 50.43 13.69 4.17
CA SER A 633 49.15 13.06 4.51
C SER A 633 48.03 14.05 4.83
N GLN A 634 48.35 15.31 5.18
CA GLN A 634 47.33 16.34 5.42
C GLN A 634 46.65 16.72 4.10
N ALA A 635 47.41 16.96 3.03
CA ALA A 635 46.89 17.28 1.70
C ALA A 635 45.96 16.18 1.17
N ARG A 636 46.34 14.92 1.36
CA ARG A 636 45.54 13.73 1.00
C ARG A 636 44.25 13.64 1.83
N ASN A 637 44.36 13.75 3.15
CA ASN A 637 43.21 13.61 4.05
C ASN A 637 42.18 14.74 3.91
N VAL A 638 42.59 16.01 3.80
CA VAL A 638 41.62 17.11 3.61
C VAL A 638 40.89 16.96 2.28
N THR A 639 41.61 16.60 1.20
CA THR A 639 41.00 16.35 -0.12
C THR A 639 39.93 15.27 -0.06
N SER A 640 40.17 14.21 0.70
CA SER A 640 39.21 13.11 0.86
C SER A 640 38.07 13.43 1.81
N HIS A 641 38.31 14.29 2.80
CA HIS A 641 37.31 14.79 3.72
C HIS A 641 36.27 15.67 3.01
N GLU A 642 36.71 16.61 2.14
CA GLU A 642 35.76 17.43 1.37
C GLU A 642 34.88 16.60 0.41
N ILE A 643 35.43 15.53 -0.18
CA ILE A 643 34.62 14.61 -1.01
C ILE A 643 33.55 13.91 -0.16
N ALA A 644 33.80 13.64 1.12
CA ALA A 644 32.82 13.08 2.03
C ALA A 644 31.62 14.02 2.23
N HIS A 645 31.85 15.34 2.26
CA HIS A 645 30.78 16.33 2.34
C HIS A 645 29.94 16.42 1.07
N VAL A 646 30.55 16.24 -0.12
CA VAL A 646 29.78 16.14 -1.36
C VAL A 646 28.82 14.94 -1.31
N VAL A 647 29.26 13.79 -0.77
CA VAL A 647 28.35 12.65 -0.52
C VAL A 647 27.25 13.06 0.45
N GLU A 648 27.64 13.57 1.61
CA GLU A 648 26.74 13.89 2.71
C GLU A 648 25.60 14.83 2.31
N PHE A 649 25.90 15.90 1.57
CA PHE A 649 24.96 16.97 1.26
C PHE A 649 24.27 16.83 -0.11
N SER A 650 24.51 15.75 -0.86
CA SER A 650 23.88 15.54 -2.18
C SER A 650 23.57 14.09 -2.59
N ALA A 651 23.88 13.09 -1.75
CA ALA A 651 23.57 11.69 -2.05
C ALA A 651 22.09 11.51 -2.40
N TYR A 652 21.84 10.63 -3.37
CA TYR A 652 20.49 10.31 -3.87
C TYR A 652 19.66 11.48 -4.42
N GLY A 653 20.29 12.63 -4.67
CA GLY A 653 19.63 13.81 -5.22
C GLY A 653 18.76 14.54 -4.20
N VAL A 654 19.07 14.42 -2.91
CA VAL A 654 18.46 15.21 -1.83
C VAL A 654 19.50 16.19 -1.27
N ASN A 655 19.07 17.43 -1.02
CA ASN A 655 19.89 18.51 -0.52
C ASN A 655 19.95 18.53 1.01
N GLY A 656 21.13 18.79 1.57
CA GLY A 656 21.35 18.85 3.02
C GLY A 656 21.73 17.50 3.63
N SER A 657 21.97 17.50 4.94
CA SER A 657 22.26 16.29 5.72
C SER A 657 21.48 16.34 7.03
N PRO A 658 20.55 15.40 7.29
CA PRO A 658 19.76 15.41 8.52
C PRO A 658 20.58 14.91 9.72
N ALA A 659 21.77 14.34 9.51
CA ALA A 659 22.64 13.85 10.57
C ALA A 659 23.77 14.82 10.95
N PHE A 660 23.91 15.95 10.25
CA PHE A 660 25.03 16.88 10.45
C PHE A 660 25.09 17.43 11.88
N ASP A 661 23.96 17.78 12.50
CA ASP A 661 23.96 18.25 13.89
C ASP A 661 24.40 17.19 14.92
N LEU A 662 24.37 15.89 14.57
CA LEU A 662 24.81 14.80 15.45
C LEU A 662 26.28 14.44 15.28
N TRP A 663 26.77 14.33 14.05
CA TRP A 663 28.18 13.97 13.80
C TRP A 663 29.09 15.18 13.57
N GLY A 664 28.53 16.33 13.21
CA GLY A 664 29.25 17.50 12.72
C GLY A 664 30.18 17.20 11.55
N ASP A 665 31.00 18.19 11.24
CA ASP A 665 32.09 18.20 10.26
C ASP A 665 32.84 16.87 10.03
N SER A 666 33.18 16.08 11.06
CA SER A 666 34.23 15.06 10.93
C SER A 666 33.84 13.57 10.97
N LYS A 667 32.75 13.13 11.63
CA LYS A 667 32.65 11.66 11.92
C LYS A 667 32.19 10.83 10.74
N TRP A 668 31.32 11.37 9.89
CA TRP A 668 31.01 10.75 8.60
C TRP A 668 32.27 10.63 7.74
N ALA A 669 33.00 11.75 7.57
CA ALA A 669 34.24 11.79 6.81
C ALA A 669 35.34 10.84 7.35
N GLU A 670 35.34 10.50 8.64
CA GLU A 670 36.27 9.53 9.24
C GLU A 670 36.10 8.12 8.67
N ILE A 671 34.86 7.60 8.60
CA ILE A 671 34.63 6.26 8.04
C ILE A 671 34.69 6.27 6.52
N TYR A 672 34.15 7.32 5.88
CA TYR A 672 34.20 7.49 4.43
C TYR A 672 35.65 7.44 3.91
N GLN A 673 36.60 8.15 4.54
CA GLN A 673 38.01 8.12 4.14
C GLN A 673 38.59 6.70 4.21
N TYR A 674 38.31 5.95 5.28
CA TYR A 674 38.82 4.58 5.42
C TYR A 674 38.27 3.64 4.34
N ASP A 675 36.96 3.71 4.08
CA ASP A 675 36.30 2.93 3.03
C ASP A 675 36.78 3.31 1.63
N ALA A 676 36.80 4.62 1.31
CA ALA A 676 37.24 5.14 0.02
C ALA A 676 38.71 4.84 -0.26
N TYR A 677 39.61 4.88 0.74
CA TYR A 677 41.00 4.48 0.56
C TYR A 677 41.14 2.99 0.27
N LEU A 678 40.40 2.12 0.94
CA LEU A 678 40.40 0.68 0.63
C LEU A 678 39.82 0.41 -0.77
N GLY A 679 38.69 1.04 -1.10
CA GLY A 679 38.00 0.89 -2.39
C GLY A 679 38.80 1.40 -3.59
N ALA A 680 39.52 2.52 -3.42
CA ALA A 680 40.42 3.10 -4.42
C ALA A 680 41.79 2.40 -4.52
N GLY A 681 42.06 1.40 -3.67
CA GLY A 681 43.35 0.68 -3.62
C GLY A 681 44.50 1.48 -2.97
N LEU A 682 44.20 2.53 -2.23
CA LEU A 682 45.12 3.39 -1.48
C LEU A 682 45.44 2.79 -0.10
N THR A 683 45.89 1.53 -0.05
CA THR A 683 45.97 0.77 1.20
C THR A 683 46.89 1.38 2.26
N ALA A 684 47.98 2.03 1.85
CA ALA A 684 48.89 2.73 2.78
C ALA A 684 48.23 3.97 3.43
N ASP A 685 47.32 4.64 2.71
CA ASP A 685 46.53 5.74 3.26
C ASP A 685 45.41 5.21 4.18
N ALA A 686 44.78 4.08 3.81
CA ALA A 686 43.82 3.40 4.68
C ALA A 686 44.44 2.96 6.03
N GLU A 687 45.63 2.35 6.00
CA GLU A 687 46.38 1.98 7.21
C GLU A 687 46.76 3.22 8.04
N SER A 688 47.35 4.25 7.40
CA SER A 688 47.73 5.49 8.11
C SER A 688 46.55 6.26 8.68
N TRP A 689 45.38 6.18 8.02
CA TRP A 689 44.15 6.81 8.50
C TRP A 689 43.50 6.01 9.64
N TYR A 690 43.45 4.69 9.52
CA TYR A 690 42.96 3.80 10.58
C TYR A 690 43.69 4.04 11.90
N ASP A 691 45.03 4.09 11.89
CA ASP A 691 45.85 4.34 13.08
C ASP A 691 45.56 5.70 13.74
N LYS A 692 45.18 6.71 12.95
CA LYS A 692 44.76 8.04 13.45
C LYS A 692 43.34 8.02 14.01
N ALA A 693 42.40 7.36 13.31
CA ALA A 693 40.97 7.40 13.63
C ALA A 693 40.60 6.47 14.81
N ILE A 694 41.24 5.30 14.94
CA ILE A 694 40.90 4.29 15.95
C ILE A 694 41.13 4.75 17.41
N VAL A 695 42.04 5.71 17.60
CA VAL A 695 42.37 6.32 18.90
C VAL A 695 41.63 7.64 19.16
N LYS A 696 40.91 8.19 18.17
CA LYS A 696 40.21 9.48 18.30
C LYS A 696 39.01 9.34 19.24
N THR A 697 38.82 10.35 20.08
CA THR A 697 37.66 10.47 20.98
C THR A 697 37.16 11.91 21.00
N ASP A 698 35.86 12.05 21.19
CA ASP A 698 35.14 13.31 21.31
C ASP A 698 34.35 13.35 22.63
N ASN A 699 33.77 14.51 22.94
CA ASN A 699 32.91 14.69 24.11
C ASN A 699 31.40 14.75 23.78
N PHE A 700 31.04 14.38 22.55
CA PHE A 700 29.66 14.29 22.06
C PHE A 700 29.40 12.90 21.44
N PRO A 701 28.22 12.27 21.69
CA PRO A 701 27.14 12.73 22.56
C PRO A 701 27.47 12.61 24.06
N ARG A 702 28.56 11.93 24.42
CA ARG A 702 29.11 11.91 25.79
C ARG A 702 30.63 12.01 25.80
N ALA A 703 31.19 12.26 26.99
CA ALA A 703 32.62 12.29 27.23
C ALA A 703 33.31 10.97 26.80
N ASN A 704 34.34 11.09 25.96
CA ASN A 704 35.16 10.01 25.41
C ASN A 704 34.47 9.05 24.42
N THR A 705 33.40 9.47 23.74
CA THR A 705 32.86 8.70 22.60
C THR A 705 33.90 8.58 21.48
N ALA A 706 34.14 7.37 20.96
CA ALA A 706 34.97 7.15 19.78
C ALA A 706 34.10 6.73 18.59
N TRP A 707 33.64 7.71 17.81
CA TRP A 707 32.73 7.50 16.68
C TRP A 707 33.26 6.47 15.66
N PHE A 708 34.49 6.62 15.20
CA PHE A 708 35.09 5.66 14.26
C PHE A 708 35.18 4.25 14.86
N ARG A 709 35.77 4.11 16.06
CA ARG A 709 36.06 2.80 16.67
C ARG A 709 34.80 2.05 17.13
N ASP A 710 33.89 2.74 17.80
CA ASP A 710 32.79 2.12 18.54
C ASP A 710 31.44 2.18 17.81
N TRP A 711 31.30 3.01 16.77
CA TRP A 711 30.07 3.09 15.95
C TRP A 711 30.30 2.66 14.49
N PHE A 712 31.04 3.46 13.73
CA PHE A 712 31.10 3.29 12.27
C PHE A 712 31.91 2.06 11.82
N LEU A 713 33.09 1.81 12.40
CA LEU A 713 33.93 0.68 12.00
C LEU A 713 33.26 -0.68 12.26
N PRO A 714 32.56 -0.93 13.39
CA PRO A 714 31.75 -2.13 13.58
C PRO A 714 30.68 -2.30 12.51
N ILE A 715 29.89 -1.25 12.22
CA ILE A 715 28.83 -1.29 11.19
C ILE A 715 29.44 -1.64 9.82
N TRP A 716 30.47 -0.91 9.40
CA TRP A 716 31.19 -1.18 8.17
C TRP A 716 31.74 -2.61 8.12
N ARG A 717 32.40 -3.08 9.19
CA ARG A 717 33.05 -4.40 9.21
C ARG A 717 32.05 -5.55 9.14
N ASP A 718 30.94 -5.45 9.86
CA ASP A 718 30.06 -6.59 10.16
C ASP A 718 28.75 -6.58 9.34
N HIS A 719 28.36 -5.45 8.73
CA HIS A 719 27.03 -5.26 8.13
C HIS A 719 27.00 -4.79 6.66
N GLY A 720 28.11 -4.90 5.91
CA GLY A 720 28.10 -4.67 4.45
C GLY A 720 29.12 -3.66 3.92
N LYS A 721 30.01 -3.12 4.77
CA LYS A 721 31.04 -2.14 4.37
C LYS A 721 30.41 -0.89 3.76
N GLY A 722 30.92 -0.39 2.64
CA GLY A 722 30.37 0.74 1.90
C GLY A 722 28.88 0.58 1.57
N GLU A 723 28.36 -0.65 1.35
CA GLU A 723 26.93 -0.87 1.09
C GLU A 723 26.05 -0.46 2.30
N ALA A 724 26.53 -0.67 3.53
CA ALA A 724 25.83 -0.22 4.74
C ALA A 724 25.90 1.31 4.91
N LEU A 725 27.03 1.91 4.53
CA LEU A 725 27.22 3.35 4.63
C LEU A 725 26.36 4.10 3.59
N ASP A 726 26.29 3.59 2.37
CA ASP A 726 25.40 4.06 1.30
C ASP A 726 23.91 3.86 1.62
N ALA A 727 23.55 2.69 2.17
CA ALA A 727 22.17 2.40 2.55
C ALA A 727 21.60 3.41 3.55
N PHE A 728 22.42 4.03 4.41
CA PHE A 728 21.99 5.12 5.29
C PHE A 728 21.50 6.34 4.50
N PHE A 729 22.29 6.82 3.52
CA PHE A 729 21.90 7.95 2.66
C PHE A 729 20.71 7.62 1.77
N ARG A 730 20.64 6.38 1.27
CA ARG A 730 19.51 5.92 0.46
C ARG A 730 18.21 5.90 1.28
N LEU A 731 18.23 5.30 2.48
CA LEU A 731 17.05 5.22 3.34
C LEU A 731 16.60 6.59 3.83
N THR A 732 17.51 7.49 4.21
CA THR A 732 17.13 8.87 4.58
C THR A 732 16.52 9.61 3.39
N ALA A 733 17.07 9.47 2.18
CA ALA A 733 16.51 10.07 0.96
C ALA A 733 15.17 9.47 0.54
N GLU A 734 14.88 8.22 0.89
CA GLU A 734 13.61 7.53 0.63
C GLU A 734 12.52 7.84 1.67
N GLN A 735 12.88 7.97 2.96
CA GLN A 735 11.92 7.94 4.08
C GLN A 735 11.95 9.17 5.00
N PHE A 736 13.09 9.86 5.14
CA PHE A 736 13.20 10.99 6.07
C PHE A 736 12.54 12.24 5.49
N THR A 737 11.96 13.08 6.36
CA THR A 737 11.08 14.19 5.95
C THR A 737 11.82 15.20 5.07
N GLN A 738 11.20 15.53 3.93
CA GLN A 738 11.73 16.43 2.91
C GLN A 738 10.69 17.49 2.50
N HIS A 739 11.19 18.62 2.01
CA HIS A 739 10.43 19.67 1.34
C HIS A 739 11.26 20.16 0.16
N ASN A 740 10.69 20.17 -1.04
CA ASN A 740 11.36 20.62 -2.27
C ASN A 740 12.71 19.94 -2.53
N GLY A 741 12.81 18.64 -2.20
CA GLY A 741 14.04 17.85 -2.34
C GLY A 741 15.17 18.24 -1.38
N SER A 742 14.88 18.98 -0.31
CA SER A 742 15.81 19.25 0.79
C SER A 742 15.31 18.59 2.08
N TYR A 743 16.24 18.12 2.92
CA TYR A 743 15.90 17.76 4.30
C TYR A 743 15.50 19.00 5.10
N VAL A 744 14.57 18.82 6.02
CA VAL A 744 13.78 19.93 6.60
C VAL A 744 14.06 20.21 8.07
N ARG A 745 14.75 19.28 8.71
CA ARG A 745 15.17 19.29 10.09
C ARG A 745 16.29 18.29 10.27
N ASP A 746 17.02 18.44 11.36
CA ASP A 746 17.96 17.46 11.83
C ASP A 746 17.23 16.27 12.47
N MET A 747 17.90 15.13 12.49
CA MET A 747 17.45 13.92 13.14
C MET A 747 17.91 13.88 14.60
N ASN A 748 17.07 13.29 15.45
CA ASN A 748 17.45 13.00 16.83
C ASN A 748 18.25 11.69 16.92
N MET A 749 18.76 11.34 18.10
CA MET A 749 19.62 10.15 18.27
C MET A 749 18.84 8.85 18.03
N GLY A 750 17.58 8.77 18.44
CA GLY A 750 16.74 7.59 18.19
C GLY A 750 16.50 7.36 16.69
N GLU A 751 16.22 8.42 15.93
CA GLU A 751 16.12 8.39 14.47
C GLU A 751 17.45 7.98 13.83
N PHE A 752 18.57 8.56 14.25
CA PHE A 752 19.90 8.17 13.79
C PHE A 752 20.17 6.66 13.96
N ILE A 753 19.87 6.12 15.15
CA ILE A 753 20.01 4.69 15.44
C ILE A 753 19.04 3.86 14.60
N HIS A 754 17.81 4.33 14.40
CA HIS A 754 16.77 3.65 13.61
C HIS A 754 17.19 3.53 12.13
N PHE A 755 17.62 4.62 11.51
CA PHE A 755 18.07 4.65 10.11
C PHE A 755 19.36 3.83 9.90
N TRP A 756 20.33 3.90 10.83
CA TRP A 756 21.51 3.02 10.79
C TRP A 756 21.15 1.55 11.00
N SER A 757 20.13 1.23 11.80
CA SER A 757 19.64 -0.14 11.98
C SER A 757 19.04 -0.70 10.69
N GLY A 758 18.23 0.10 9.98
CA GLY A 758 17.75 -0.23 8.64
C GLY A 758 18.88 -0.39 7.62
N ALA A 759 19.88 0.48 7.66
CA ALA A 759 21.04 0.42 6.77
C ALA A 759 21.91 -0.82 6.99
N ALA A 760 22.04 -1.27 8.25
CA ALA A 760 22.73 -2.50 8.63
C ALA A 760 21.86 -3.77 8.55
N GLY A 761 20.55 -3.63 8.36
CA GLY A 761 19.56 -4.72 8.39
C GLY A 761 19.36 -5.39 9.76
N VAL A 762 19.86 -4.79 10.85
CA VAL A 762 19.85 -5.33 12.22
C VAL A 762 19.63 -4.24 13.26
N ASP A 763 19.04 -4.57 14.41
CA ASP A 763 18.85 -3.60 15.49
C ASP A 763 20.19 -3.19 16.14
N LEU A 764 20.59 -1.93 15.95
CA LEU A 764 21.86 -1.38 16.46
C LEU A 764 21.75 -0.74 17.86
N ARG A 765 20.60 -0.82 18.55
CA ARG A 765 20.42 -0.24 19.90
C ARG A 765 21.54 -0.61 20.88
N LYS A 766 22.00 -1.87 20.85
CA LYS A 766 23.11 -2.34 21.69
C LYS A 766 24.48 -1.79 21.28
N GLN A 767 24.70 -1.57 19.98
CA GLN A 767 25.90 -0.93 19.47
C GLN A 767 25.93 0.55 19.87
N ALA A 768 24.77 1.21 19.82
CA ALA A 768 24.58 2.60 20.24
C ALA A 768 24.80 2.77 21.75
N GLU A 769 24.24 1.88 22.59
CA GLU A 769 24.53 1.82 24.03
C GLU A 769 26.03 1.71 24.32
N THR A 770 26.77 0.95 23.48
CA THR A 770 28.22 0.80 23.61
C THR A 770 28.96 2.09 23.22
N ALA A 771 28.65 2.69 22.07
CA ALA A 771 29.33 3.89 21.56
C ALA A 771 28.95 5.18 22.33
N PHE A 772 27.66 5.40 22.52
CA PHE A 772 27.07 6.66 22.95
C PHE A 772 26.55 6.62 24.40
N GLY A 773 26.40 5.42 24.97
CA GLY A 773 25.62 5.23 26.19
C GLY A 773 24.14 5.11 25.86
N TRP A 774 23.32 4.92 26.89
CA TRP A 774 21.87 4.82 26.74
C TRP A 774 21.15 5.67 27.78
N THR A 775 20.06 6.32 27.36
CA THR A 775 19.22 7.20 28.17
C THR A 775 17.75 6.91 27.89
N ASP A 776 16.88 7.23 28.85
CA ASP A 776 15.42 7.10 28.67
C ASP A 776 14.92 7.97 27.49
N GLU A 777 15.62 9.08 27.21
CA GLU A 777 15.38 9.94 26.05
C GLU A 777 15.69 9.21 24.73
N TYR A 778 16.82 8.49 24.63
CA TYR A 778 17.18 7.73 23.42
C TYR A 778 16.25 6.54 23.19
N GLU A 779 15.79 5.87 24.25
CA GLU A 779 14.75 4.83 24.13
C GLU A 779 13.44 5.44 23.59
N THR A 780 12.96 6.54 24.19
CA THR A 780 11.74 7.24 23.76
C THR A 780 11.84 7.71 22.30
N GLN A 781 13.00 8.27 21.91
CA GLN A 781 13.26 8.72 20.54
C GLN A 781 13.30 7.55 19.54
N LEU A 782 13.88 6.40 19.91
CA LEU A 782 13.94 5.21 19.04
C LEU A 782 12.56 4.55 18.89
N GLU A 783 11.78 4.49 19.97
CA GLU A 783 10.39 4.03 19.92
C GLU A 783 9.54 4.92 19.00
N GLN A 784 9.66 6.25 19.11
CA GLN A 784 8.95 7.18 18.23
C GLN A 784 9.42 7.06 16.77
N ALA A 785 10.73 6.96 16.52
CA ALA A 785 11.27 6.81 15.16
C ALA A 785 10.71 5.56 14.45
N ARG A 786 10.54 4.43 15.16
CA ARG A 786 9.91 3.21 14.63
C ARG A 786 8.42 3.38 14.29
N LEU A 787 7.73 4.33 14.91
CA LEU A 787 6.34 4.67 14.60
C LEU A 787 6.23 5.67 13.43
N ASP A 788 7.17 6.62 13.36
CA ASP A 788 7.18 7.67 12.33
C ASP A 788 7.74 7.17 10.98
N PHE A 789 8.64 6.17 11.00
CA PHE A 789 9.30 5.61 9.81
C PHE A 789 9.18 4.06 9.75
N PRO A 790 7.95 3.49 9.75
CA PRO A 790 7.74 2.04 9.88
C PRO A 790 8.31 1.19 8.72
N ASP A 791 8.58 1.81 7.57
CA ASP A 791 9.14 1.15 6.38
C ASP A 791 10.68 0.97 6.42
N VAL A 792 11.37 1.42 7.48
CA VAL A 792 12.82 1.24 7.64
C VAL A 792 13.16 -0.23 7.96
N PRO A 793 13.91 -0.95 7.10
CA PRO A 793 13.85 -2.42 7.07
C PRO A 793 14.86 -3.11 8.00
N TYR A 794 14.46 -3.45 9.23
CA TYR A 794 15.24 -4.34 10.11
C TYR A 794 14.38 -5.09 11.13
N THR A 795 14.89 -6.20 11.67
CA THR A 795 14.21 -6.96 12.73
C THR A 795 14.40 -6.33 14.09
N HIS A 796 13.32 -5.92 14.75
CA HIS A 796 13.35 -5.46 16.14
C HIS A 796 13.65 -6.63 17.09
N SER A 797 14.47 -6.38 18.12
CA SER A 797 14.93 -7.38 19.11
C SER A 797 14.30 -7.24 20.49
#